data_AF-A0A1J3J5B4-F1
#
_entry.id   AF-A0A1J3J5B4-F1
#
_cell.length_a   1.000
_cell.length_b   1.000
_cell.length_c   1.000
_cell.angle_alpha   90.00
_cell.angle_beta   90.00
_cell.angle_gamma   90.00
#
_symmetry.space_group_name_H-M   'P 1'
#
loop_
_entity.id
_entity.type
_entity.pdbx_description
1 polymer ?
#
loop_
_entity_poly.entity_id
_entity_poly.type
_entity_poly.pdbx_seq_one_letter_code
_entity_poly.pdbx_strand_id
1 'polypeptide(L)'
;MESSEEEDDFPSIETITPQSKIDSVHQSLTEKGIRKLCCELLDLKDAVENMCGDMRTKYLAFLRISEEAVEMEHELVELRKHISSQGIVVQDLMAGLVREMDEWKRSTGDADDSDNSQVSDPLADELTDPKSEFLEKIDLLLAEHNVDAALDAMDAEERNNSELKGSVEMSSYKSAFMERKVLLEDQLLRIAKQPSVSVAELKHALSGLVRIGKGPSAHQLLLKFYATSLHRRIEAFLPSCSTCPNTFPATLSKLVFSNISLAAKESAAMFGDNPAYSSKVVQWAEREVEYLVRLVKENASPSETVSALRAASVCLQDCLNYCKVLERQGLILSKLFLVLFRPYVEEALELNFRRARRVVFDLNETDEALEPSSDFVAVLSEFAIASDTTMTDCSIRFMQIVQDILEQLTHLVVLHFGESVLTRILQLYDKYIDFLIKALPGHADEDGLPELQDNTILARAETDSEQLALLGAAFTILDELLPKSLVKVWNLQIENDGGEGDSSAAMISSSAPELKEWKRHMVQSFDKLRNYFCLQFVLSFIYSREGLTRLDALIYLTETPDDSNLPSLPFQALFSKLQQLAIIAGDVLLGKEKLQKILLARLTETVIIWLSNEQEFWSAFEDESTPLQLSGLQQLILDMNFTVEIARFAGYPFKVVQNHASVVINRAMNIFSSRGISPQSKLPKTEWFTEAAKSAINRLLMGSEDASEPEEYDCEEDGHIVLPEISDDEHSDSLETSSLSTMDSFESFASASMADLESPSFTDSES
;
A
#
# COMPACT_ATOMS: atom_id res chain seq x y z
N MET A 1 -54.30 35.93 40.01
CA MET A 1 -52.83 35.97 40.18
C MET A 1 -52.29 35.96 38.77
N GLU A 2 -51.93 37.15 38.32
CA GLU A 2 -51.29 37.42 37.04
C GLU A 2 -49.95 36.69 37.02
N SER A 3 -49.74 35.84 36.02
CA SER A 3 -48.42 35.41 35.60
C SER A 3 -48.26 35.96 34.20
N SER A 4 -47.43 36.98 34.11
CA SER A 4 -47.05 37.74 32.94
C SER A 4 -46.61 36.84 31.80
N GLU A 5 -47.39 36.86 30.72
CA GLU A 5 -46.94 36.56 29.36
C GLU A 5 -45.96 37.67 28.95
N GLU A 6 -44.68 37.50 29.29
CA GLU A 6 -43.60 38.13 28.54
C GLU A 6 -43.15 37.07 27.52
N GLU A 7 -43.82 37.05 26.37
CA GLU A 7 -43.24 36.52 25.14
C GLU A 7 -42.05 37.41 24.80
N ASP A 8 -40.90 37.11 25.38
CA ASP A 8 -39.61 37.53 24.82
C ASP A 8 -39.47 36.78 23.49
N ASP A 9 -39.94 37.46 22.45
CA ASP A 9 -39.78 37.11 21.03
C ASP A 9 -38.28 37.21 20.70
N PHE A 10 -37.49 36.27 21.22
CA PHE A 10 -36.12 36.07 20.78
C PHE A 10 -36.21 35.63 19.32
N PRO A 11 -35.66 36.39 18.35
CA PRO A 11 -35.60 35.90 16.99
C PRO A 11 -34.83 34.59 17.03
N SER A 12 -35.46 33.50 16.57
CA SER A 12 -34.76 32.25 16.31
C SER A 12 -33.70 32.54 15.25
N ILE A 13 -32.47 32.83 15.70
CA ILE A 13 -31.31 32.91 14.83
C ILE A 13 -30.97 31.47 14.45
N GLU A 14 -31.82 30.83 13.64
CA GLU A 14 -31.55 29.54 13.00
C GLU A 14 -30.58 29.67 11.82
N THR A 15 -30.11 30.89 11.53
CA THR A 15 -29.22 31.12 10.41
C THR A 15 -28.02 31.94 10.85
N ILE A 16 -26.87 31.28 10.87
CA ILE A 16 -25.57 31.95 10.95
C ILE A 16 -25.25 32.44 9.53
N THR A 17 -25.04 33.75 9.36
CA THR A 17 -24.61 34.31 8.08
C THR A 17 -23.28 33.66 7.65
N PRO A 18 -23.20 33.05 6.45
CA PRO A 18 -22.00 32.39 5.97
C PRO A 18 -20.80 33.32 5.98
N GLN A 19 -19.62 32.81 6.36
CA GLN A 19 -18.38 33.58 6.43
C GLN A 19 -18.04 34.28 5.10
N SER A 20 -18.47 33.71 3.97
CA SER A 20 -18.32 34.26 2.62
C SER A 20 -19.10 35.56 2.36
N LYS A 21 -20.05 35.92 3.23
CA LYS A 21 -20.88 37.14 3.13
C LYS A 21 -20.48 38.21 4.15
N ILE A 22 -19.41 38.00 4.91
CA ILE A 22 -18.95 38.91 5.97
C ILE A 22 -17.60 39.49 5.56
N ASP A 23 -17.47 40.81 5.67
CA ASP A 23 -16.25 41.52 5.30
C ASP A 23 -15.13 41.19 6.31
N SER A 24 -14.11 40.45 5.86
CA SER A 24 -13.14 39.77 6.74
C SER A 24 -12.13 40.71 7.40
N VAL A 25 -12.10 41.98 6.98
CA VAL A 25 -11.13 43.02 7.37
C VAL A 25 -11.35 43.56 8.79
N HIS A 26 -12.57 43.46 9.33
CA HIS A 26 -12.92 44.03 10.65
C HIS A 26 -13.24 43.00 11.73
N GLN A 27 -13.03 41.71 11.46
CA GLN A 27 -13.48 40.63 12.35
C GLN A 27 -12.35 40.11 13.23
N SER A 28 -12.57 40.09 14.56
CA SER A 28 -11.59 39.57 15.51
C SER A 28 -11.42 38.04 15.39
N LEU A 29 -10.24 37.54 15.75
CA LEU A 29 -9.94 36.09 15.76
C LEU A 29 -10.91 35.31 16.67
N THR A 30 -11.28 35.90 17.81
CA THR A 30 -12.25 35.32 18.75
C THR A 30 -13.63 35.20 18.12
N GLU A 31 -14.08 36.20 17.37
CA GLU A 31 -15.39 36.17 16.70
C GLU A 31 -15.44 35.11 15.59
N LYS A 32 -14.34 34.93 14.84
CA LYS A 32 -14.21 33.85 13.85
C LYS A 32 -14.26 32.47 14.52
N GLY A 33 -13.56 32.30 15.64
CA GLY A 33 -13.55 31.07 16.43
C GLY A 33 -14.93 30.71 16.99
N ILE A 34 -15.63 31.68 17.59
CA ILE A 34 -16.99 31.49 18.10
C ILE A 34 -17.95 31.11 16.96
N ARG A 35 -17.86 31.78 15.81
CA ARG A 35 -18.73 31.49 14.66
C ARG A 35 -18.48 30.09 14.09
N LYS A 36 -17.21 29.67 14.00
CA LYS A 36 -16.85 28.31 13.56
C LYS A 36 -17.48 27.26 14.49
N LEU A 37 -17.33 27.45 15.80
CA LEU A 37 -17.91 26.56 16.80
C LEU A 37 -19.45 26.51 16.70
N CYS A 38 -20.10 27.65 16.48
CA CYS A 38 -21.55 27.69 16.30
C CYS A 38 -22.02 27.01 15.00
N CYS A 39 -21.24 27.07 13.91
CA CYS A 39 -21.51 26.31 12.69
C CYS A 39 -21.37 24.79 12.93
N GLU A 40 -20.28 24.37 13.58
CA GLU A 40 -20.06 22.96 13.94
C GLU A 40 -21.18 22.41 14.85
N LEU A 41 -21.67 23.22 15.78
CA LEU A 41 -22.82 22.87 16.63
C LEU A 41 -24.14 22.73 15.85
N LEU A 42 -24.35 23.54 14.81
CA LEU A 42 -25.52 23.40 13.93
C LEU A 42 -25.41 22.16 13.06
N ASP A 43 -24.23 21.89 12.48
CA ASP A 43 -23.99 20.68 11.69
C ASP A 43 -24.20 19.42 12.55
N LEU A 44 -23.76 19.46 13.82
CA LEU A 44 -23.98 18.38 14.77
C LEU A 44 -25.47 18.21 15.13
N LYS A 45 -26.21 19.31 15.33
CA LYS A 45 -27.66 19.28 15.56
C LYS A 45 -28.37 18.62 14.36
N ASP A 46 -28.04 19.04 13.14
CA ASP A 46 -28.63 18.49 11.92
C ASP A 46 -28.31 17.00 11.74
N ALA A 47 -27.07 16.59 12.07
CA ALA A 47 -26.67 15.19 12.07
C ALA A 47 -27.48 14.35 13.09
N VAL A 48 -27.69 14.87 14.30
CA VAL A 48 -28.47 14.21 15.35
C VAL A 48 -29.97 14.14 14.98
N GLU A 49 -30.53 15.19 14.40
CA GLU A 49 -31.92 15.21 13.93
C GLU A 49 -32.14 14.23 12.78
N ASN A 50 -31.21 14.17 11.82
CA ASN A 50 -31.21 13.17 10.76
C ASN A 50 -31.10 11.74 11.31
N MET A 51 -30.20 11.50 12.26
CA MET A 51 -30.08 10.20 12.93
C MET A 51 -31.37 9.81 13.66
N CYS A 52 -32.02 10.75 14.36
CA CYS A 52 -33.30 10.52 15.02
C CYS A 52 -34.42 10.23 14.00
N GLY A 53 -34.44 10.93 12.87
CA GLY A 53 -35.36 10.69 11.75
C GLY A 53 -35.17 9.29 11.14
N ASP A 54 -33.92 8.91 10.88
CA ASP A 54 -33.55 7.59 10.39
C ASP A 54 -33.92 6.48 11.38
N MET A 55 -33.70 6.70 12.67
CA MET A 55 -34.08 5.73 13.70
C MET A 55 -35.60 5.53 13.76
N ARG A 56 -36.36 6.63 13.68
CA ARG A 56 -37.83 6.59 13.68
C ARG A 56 -38.40 5.91 12.45
N THR A 57 -37.85 6.17 11.26
CA THR A 57 -38.27 5.51 10.02
C THR A 57 -37.93 4.02 10.02
N LYS A 58 -36.73 3.64 10.49
CA LYS A 58 -36.35 2.22 10.67
C LYS A 58 -37.24 1.51 11.68
N TYR A 59 -37.60 2.16 12.78
CA TYR A 59 -38.51 1.60 13.78
C TYR A 59 -39.92 1.39 13.22
N LEU A 60 -40.44 2.35 12.45
CA LEU A 60 -41.74 2.21 11.76
C LEU A 60 -41.71 1.11 10.69
N ALA A 61 -40.62 0.98 9.94
CA ALA A 61 -40.45 -0.10 8.98
C ALA A 61 -40.42 -1.48 9.67
N PHE A 62 -39.74 -1.59 10.81
CA PHE A 62 -39.74 -2.80 11.63
C PHE A 62 -41.14 -3.17 12.11
N LEU A 63 -41.91 -2.21 12.63
CA LEU A 63 -43.29 -2.45 13.06
C LEU A 63 -44.17 -2.95 11.90
N ARG A 64 -44.06 -2.33 10.73
CA ARG A 64 -44.81 -2.75 9.54
C ARG A 64 -44.46 -4.18 9.12
N ILE A 65 -43.16 -4.51 9.06
CA ILE A 65 -42.72 -5.87 8.73
C ILE A 65 -43.21 -6.88 9.78
N SER A 66 -43.23 -6.51 11.05
CA SER A 66 -43.74 -7.38 12.12
C SER A 66 -45.24 -7.63 12.01
N GLU A 67 -46.02 -6.64 11.56
CA GLU A 67 -47.46 -6.78 11.31
C GLU A 67 -47.72 -7.66 10.08
N GLU A 68 -46.99 -7.43 8.98
CA GLU A 68 -47.05 -8.28 7.77
C GLU A 68 -46.66 -9.73 8.07
N ALA A 69 -45.73 -9.97 9.01
CA ALA A 69 -45.36 -11.32 9.44
C ALA A 69 -46.48 -12.03 10.22
N VAL A 70 -47.22 -11.30 11.06
CA VAL A 70 -48.38 -11.83 11.79
C VAL A 70 -49.52 -12.16 10.83
N GLU A 71 -49.76 -11.32 9.83
CA GLU A 71 -50.75 -11.58 8.78
C GLU A 71 -50.38 -12.83 7.96
N MET A 72 -49.10 -12.97 7.59
CA MET A 72 -48.59 -14.17 6.92
C MET A 72 -48.75 -15.44 7.78
N GLU A 73 -48.59 -15.35 9.10
CA GLU A 73 -48.85 -16.47 10.01
C GLU A 73 -50.32 -16.89 9.94
N HIS A 74 -51.25 -15.93 9.87
CA HIS A 74 -52.69 -16.22 9.74
C HIS A 74 -53.00 -16.91 8.41
N GLU A 75 -52.43 -16.41 7.30
CA GLU A 75 -52.56 -17.06 5.98
C GLU A 75 -52.01 -18.49 5.97
N LEU A 76 -50.89 -18.75 6.66
CA LEU A 76 -50.32 -20.10 6.78
C LEU A 76 -51.22 -21.05 7.56
N VAL A 77 -51.89 -20.54 8.61
CA VAL A 77 -52.88 -21.32 9.36
C VAL A 77 -54.09 -21.66 8.47
N GLU A 78 -54.56 -20.72 7.65
CA GLU A 78 -55.63 -20.98 6.67
C GLU A 78 -55.20 -21.99 5.60
N LEU A 79 -53.98 -21.87 5.08
CA LEU A 79 -53.44 -22.81 4.11
C LEU A 79 -53.34 -24.22 4.71
N ARG A 80 -52.87 -24.35 5.95
CA ARG A 80 -52.83 -25.62 6.68
C ARG A 80 -54.22 -26.22 6.82
N LYS A 81 -55.24 -25.41 7.12
CA LYS A 81 -56.63 -25.85 7.17
C LYS A 81 -57.10 -26.35 5.80
N HIS A 82 -56.78 -25.65 4.72
CA HIS A 82 -57.12 -26.07 3.36
C HIS A 82 -56.44 -27.39 2.98
N ILE A 83 -55.14 -27.53 3.22
CA ILE A 83 -54.40 -28.79 2.98
C ILE A 83 -55.01 -29.94 3.79
N SER A 84 -55.39 -29.68 5.05
CA SER A 84 -56.02 -30.70 5.89
C SER A 84 -57.38 -31.11 5.36
N SER A 85 -58.18 -30.16 4.86
CA SER A 85 -59.48 -30.45 4.23
C SER A 85 -59.32 -31.25 2.92
N GLN A 86 -58.32 -30.92 2.11
CA GLN A 86 -57.98 -31.68 0.90
C GLN A 86 -57.49 -33.09 1.27
N GLY A 87 -56.73 -33.23 2.35
CA GLY A 87 -56.30 -34.52 2.87
C GLY A 87 -57.47 -35.45 3.23
N ILE A 88 -58.55 -34.91 3.80
CA ILE A 88 -59.79 -35.66 4.07
C ILE A 88 -60.43 -36.12 2.77
N VAL A 89 -60.54 -35.25 1.76
CA VAL A 89 -61.11 -35.61 0.44
C VAL A 89 -60.29 -36.71 -0.24
N VAL A 90 -58.96 -36.64 -0.15
CA VAL A 90 -58.08 -37.69 -0.69
C VAL A 90 -58.24 -39.00 0.08
N GLN A 91 -58.39 -38.96 1.41
CA GLN A 91 -58.68 -40.15 2.21
C GLN A 91 -60.04 -40.76 1.87
N ASP A 92 -61.08 -39.95 1.67
CA ASP A 92 -62.41 -40.42 1.25
C ASP A 92 -62.37 -41.02 -0.15
N LEU A 93 -61.62 -40.43 -1.08
CA LEU A 93 -61.40 -40.98 -2.42
C LEU A 93 -60.66 -42.33 -2.34
N MET A 94 -59.60 -42.42 -1.53
CA MET A 94 -58.88 -43.69 -1.32
C MET A 94 -59.78 -44.75 -0.69
N ALA A 95 -60.61 -44.39 0.30
CA ALA A 95 -61.57 -45.30 0.92
C ALA A 95 -62.66 -45.75 -0.09
N GLY A 96 -63.12 -44.83 -0.94
CA GLY A 96 -64.06 -45.09 -2.03
C GLY A 96 -63.49 -46.06 -3.07
N LEU A 97 -62.26 -45.82 -3.53
CA LEU A 97 -61.55 -46.70 -4.47
C LEU A 97 -61.26 -48.08 -3.88
N VAL A 98 -60.92 -48.16 -2.59
CA VAL A 98 -60.74 -49.45 -1.90
C VAL A 98 -62.07 -50.22 -1.87
N ARG A 99 -63.19 -49.53 -1.59
CA ARG A 99 -64.53 -50.14 -1.58
C ARG A 99 -64.97 -50.61 -2.97
N GLU A 100 -64.74 -49.80 -4.02
CA GLU A 100 -65.04 -50.20 -5.40
C GLU A 100 -64.13 -51.33 -5.90
N MET A 101 -62.85 -51.33 -5.53
CA MET A 101 -61.92 -52.41 -5.84
C MET A 101 -62.30 -53.72 -5.13
N ASP A 102 -62.81 -53.65 -3.89
CA ASP A 102 -63.31 -54.81 -3.16
C ASP A 102 -64.67 -55.30 -3.71
N GLU A 103 -65.54 -54.40 -4.19
CA GLU A 103 -66.76 -54.73 -4.94
C GLU A 103 -66.44 -55.36 -6.30
N TRP A 104 -65.44 -54.85 -7.03
CA TRP A 104 -64.95 -55.43 -8.27
C TRP A 104 -64.37 -56.83 -8.04
N LYS A 105 -63.52 -57.01 -7.02
CA LYS A 105 -62.99 -58.32 -6.62
C LYS A 105 -64.09 -59.31 -6.25
N ARG A 106 -65.19 -58.86 -5.63
CA ARG A 106 -66.34 -59.71 -5.29
C ARG A 106 -67.21 -60.02 -6.53
N SER A 107 -67.30 -59.10 -7.49
CA SER A 107 -68.02 -59.31 -8.76
C SER A 107 -67.27 -60.18 -9.78
N THR A 108 -65.94 -60.34 -9.63
CA THR A 108 -65.13 -61.21 -10.51
C THR A 108 -65.10 -62.67 -10.02
N GLY A 109 -65.63 -62.93 -8.82
CA GLY A 109 -65.59 -64.27 -8.19
C GLY A 109 -66.71 -65.23 -8.58
N ASP A 110 -67.76 -64.77 -9.27
CA ASP A 110 -68.91 -65.60 -9.67
C ASP A 110 -69.34 -65.26 -11.11
N ALA A 111 -68.58 -65.76 -12.09
CA ALA A 111 -69.07 -66.00 -13.45
C ALA A 111 -68.13 -66.98 -14.15
N ASP A 112 -68.37 -68.28 -13.93
CA ASP A 112 -67.95 -69.31 -14.88
C ASP A 112 -69.17 -69.78 -15.68
N ASP A 113 -68.92 -70.06 -16.96
CA ASP A 113 -69.77 -70.68 -17.98
C ASP A 113 -71.00 -69.92 -18.56
N SER A 114 -70.77 -69.31 -19.74
CA SER A 114 -71.20 -69.87 -21.05
C SER A 114 -71.71 -68.83 -22.08
N ASP A 115 -71.09 -68.95 -23.26
CA ASP A 115 -71.63 -68.77 -24.62
C ASP A 115 -71.80 -67.37 -25.26
N ASN A 116 -70.93 -67.15 -26.26
CA ASN A 116 -71.18 -66.57 -27.58
C ASN A 116 -71.92 -65.22 -27.71
N SER A 117 -71.18 -64.21 -28.16
CA SER A 117 -71.58 -63.52 -29.40
C SER A 117 -70.37 -62.99 -30.17
N GLN A 118 -70.25 -63.52 -31.38
CA GLN A 118 -69.52 -62.93 -32.50
C GLN A 118 -69.89 -61.45 -32.62
N VAL A 119 -68.91 -60.57 -32.49
CA VAL A 119 -68.95 -59.28 -33.19
C VAL A 119 -67.76 -59.28 -34.12
N SER A 120 -68.10 -59.58 -35.37
CA SER A 120 -67.25 -59.44 -36.53
C SER A 120 -66.60 -58.08 -36.55
N ASP A 121 -65.28 -58.09 -36.54
CA ASP A 121 -64.40 -57.04 -37.02
C ASP A 121 -64.74 -56.72 -38.49
N PRO A 122 -65.15 -55.49 -38.84
CA PRO A 122 -65.17 -55.04 -40.20
C PRO A 122 -64.21 -53.86 -40.30
N LEU A 123 -62.95 -54.12 -40.67
CA LEU A 123 -62.31 -53.62 -41.88
C LEU A 123 -60.78 -53.66 -41.70
N ALA A 124 -60.20 -54.82 -41.98
CA ALA A 124 -58.84 -54.86 -42.50
C ALA A 124 -58.89 -54.65 -44.03
N ASP A 125 -57.79 -54.10 -44.55
CA ASP A 125 -57.40 -54.09 -45.98
C ASP A 125 -57.73 -52.83 -46.80
N GLU A 126 -57.38 -51.65 -46.29
CA GLU A 126 -56.54 -50.74 -47.10
C GLU A 126 -55.10 -51.01 -46.66
N LEU A 127 -54.22 -51.37 -47.60
CA LEU A 127 -52.78 -51.48 -47.38
C LEU A 127 -52.28 -50.13 -46.84
N THR A 128 -52.31 -49.96 -45.53
CA THR A 128 -51.73 -48.81 -44.86
C THR A 128 -50.25 -48.83 -45.18
N ASP A 129 -49.80 -47.80 -45.87
CA ASP A 129 -48.39 -47.63 -46.20
C ASP A 129 -47.62 -47.70 -44.88
N PRO A 130 -46.66 -48.63 -44.71
CA PRO A 130 -45.91 -48.75 -43.45
C PRO A 130 -45.22 -47.43 -43.05
N LYS A 131 -45.01 -46.54 -44.02
CA LYS A 131 -44.54 -45.16 -43.80
C LYS A 131 -45.59 -44.26 -43.13
N SER A 132 -46.87 -44.35 -43.49
CA SER A 132 -47.93 -43.54 -42.86
C SER A 132 -48.21 -44.02 -41.43
N GLU A 133 -48.23 -45.32 -41.19
CA GLU A 133 -48.38 -45.89 -39.84
C GLU A 133 -47.26 -45.46 -38.89
N PHE A 134 -46.01 -45.42 -39.39
CA PHE A 134 -44.88 -44.93 -38.61
C PHE A 134 -45.06 -43.45 -38.22
N LEU A 135 -45.49 -42.60 -39.15
CA LEU A 135 -45.70 -41.18 -38.89
C LEU A 135 -46.83 -40.94 -37.87
N GLU A 136 -47.93 -41.69 -37.97
CA GLU A 136 -49.02 -41.65 -36.98
C GLU A 136 -48.57 -42.10 -35.59
N LYS A 137 -47.73 -43.13 -35.52
CA LYS A 137 -47.12 -43.57 -34.26
C LYS A 137 -46.26 -42.47 -33.63
N ILE A 138 -45.49 -41.73 -34.42
CA ILE A 138 -44.72 -40.58 -33.92
C ILE A 138 -45.66 -39.47 -33.43
N ASP A 139 -46.73 -39.17 -34.17
CA ASP A 139 -47.70 -38.15 -33.76
C ASP A 139 -48.39 -38.50 -32.43
N LEU A 140 -48.72 -39.78 -32.22
CA LEU A 140 -49.22 -40.29 -30.94
C LEU A 140 -48.21 -40.10 -29.81
N LEU A 141 -46.95 -40.50 -30.01
CA LEU A 141 -45.89 -40.36 -29.00
C LEU A 141 -45.59 -38.89 -28.67
N LEU A 142 -45.64 -38.00 -29.66
CA LEU A 142 -45.51 -36.56 -29.46
C LEU A 142 -46.70 -36.00 -28.68
N ALA A 143 -47.93 -36.45 -28.95
CA ALA A 143 -49.13 -36.04 -28.21
C ALA A 143 -49.10 -36.52 -26.75
N GLU A 144 -48.55 -37.71 -26.49
CA GLU A 144 -48.36 -38.27 -25.15
C GLU A 144 -47.18 -37.65 -24.39
N HIS A 145 -46.42 -36.73 -25.01
CA HIS A 145 -45.18 -36.17 -24.46
C HIS A 145 -44.13 -37.26 -24.10
N ASN A 146 -44.18 -38.41 -24.77
CA ASN A 146 -43.21 -39.49 -24.58
C ASN A 146 -41.99 -39.27 -25.49
N VAL A 147 -41.20 -38.26 -25.11
CA VAL A 147 -40.08 -37.73 -25.91
C VAL A 147 -39.00 -38.79 -26.17
N ASP A 148 -38.76 -39.70 -25.23
CA ASP A 148 -37.75 -40.77 -25.37
C ASP A 148 -38.14 -41.82 -26.39
N ALA A 149 -39.36 -42.33 -26.29
CA ALA A 149 -39.87 -43.30 -27.24
C ALA A 149 -39.96 -42.69 -28.65
N ALA A 150 -40.32 -41.41 -28.76
CA ALA A 150 -40.31 -40.69 -30.03
C ALA A 150 -38.89 -40.55 -30.59
N LEU A 151 -37.91 -40.14 -29.78
CA LEU A 151 -36.50 -40.04 -30.17
C LEU A 151 -35.95 -41.38 -30.68
N ASP A 152 -36.17 -42.47 -29.93
CA ASP A 152 -35.69 -43.81 -30.29
C ASP A 152 -36.32 -44.34 -31.57
N ALA A 153 -37.63 -44.12 -31.75
CA ALA A 153 -38.35 -44.50 -32.96
C ALA A 153 -37.87 -43.72 -34.19
N MET A 154 -37.68 -42.40 -34.07
CA MET A 154 -37.16 -41.57 -35.17
C MET A 154 -35.72 -41.92 -35.55
N ASP A 155 -34.87 -42.15 -34.55
CA ASP A 155 -33.47 -42.55 -34.74
C ASP A 155 -33.34 -43.93 -35.40
N ALA A 156 -34.26 -44.86 -35.10
CA ALA A 156 -34.30 -46.17 -35.74
C ALA A 156 -34.71 -46.06 -37.22
N GLU A 157 -35.73 -45.25 -37.50
CA GLU A 157 -36.23 -45.03 -38.88
C GLU A 157 -35.18 -44.35 -39.76
N GLU A 158 -34.52 -43.30 -39.26
CA GLU A 158 -33.47 -42.57 -40.00
C GLU A 158 -32.25 -43.47 -40.30
N ARG A 159 -31.97 -44.47 -39.46
CA ARG A 159 -30.92 -45.47 -39.70
C ARG A 159 -31.34 -46.57 -40.66
N ASN A 160 -32.60 -46.97 -40.68
CA ASN A 160 -33.05 -48.13 -41.46
C ASN A 160 -33.56 -47.74 -42.85
N ASN A 161 -34.00 -46.50 -43.05
CA ASN A 161 -34.63 -46.07 -44.29
C ASN A 161 -33.65 -45.36 -45.25
N SER A 162 -33.58 -45.84 -46.49
CA SER A 162 -32.65 -45.31 -47.50
C SER A 162 -33.11 -43.97 -48.12
N GLU A 163 -34.42 -43.69 -48.15
CA GLU A 163 -34.98 -42.42 -48.64
C GLU A 163 -34.60 -41.23 -47.74
N LEU A 164 -34.43 -41.48 -46.44
CA LEU A 164 -34.00 -40.45 -45.48
C LEU A 164 -32.50 -40.11 -45.62
N LYS A 165 -31.67 -41.05 -46.10
CA LYS A 165 -30.21 -40.91 -46.23
C LYS A 165 -29.72 -40.27 -47.54
N GLY A 166 -30.55 -40.25 -48.60
CA GLY A 166 -30.17 -39.79 -49.95
C GLY A 166 -30.37 -38.29 -50.21
N SER A 167 -29.48 -37.67 -51.01
CA SER A 167 -29.48 -36.23 -51.33
C SER A 167 -30.33 -35.84 -52.56
N VAL A 168 -30.93 -36.79 -53.28
CA VAL A 168 -31.53 -36.53 -54.59
C VAL A 168 -33.05 -36.72 -54.48
N GLU A 169 -33.76 -35.58 -54.44
CA GLU A 169 -35.22 -35.38 -54.31
C GLU A 169 -35.85 -35.57 -52.91
N MET A 170 -36.48 -34.49 -52.41
CA MET A 170 -37.29 -34.48 -51.18
C MET A 170 -38.62 -35.20 -51.43
N SER A 171 -38.71 -36.48 -51.06
CA SER A 171 -39.97 -37.22 -51.10
C SER A 171 -41.00 -36.63 -50.12
N SER A 172 -42.30 -36.80 -50.41
CA SER A 172 -43.39 -36.40 -49.51
C SER A 172 -43.18 -36.97 -48.10
N TYR A 173 -42.77 -38.24 -48.01
CA TYR A 173 -42.43 -38.91 -46.76
C TYR A 173 -41.28 -38.25 -46.01
N LYS A 174 -40.18 -37.92 -46.71
CA LYS A 174 -39.03 -37.22 -46.12
C LYS A 174 -39.42 -35.83 -45.60
N SER A 175 -40.29 -35.11 -46.29
CA SER A 175 -40.84 -33.83 -45.81
C SER A 175 -41.68 -34.01 -44.54
N ALA A 176 -42.61 -34.96 -44.54
CA ALA A 176 -43.49 -35.25 -43.42
C ALA A 176 -42.73 -35.75 -42.17
N PHE A 177 -41.64 -36.50 -42.37
CA PHE A 177 -40.73 -36.93 -41.31
C PHE A 177 -39.96 -35.74 -40.72
N MET A 178 -39.44 -34.84 -41.56
CA MET A 178 -38.73 -33.65 -41.10
C MET A 178 -39.66 -32.68 -40.34
N GLU A 179 -40.93 -32.59 -40.72
CA GLU A 179 -41.93 -31.80 -39.98
C GLU A 179 -42.13 -32.31 -38.54
N ARG A 180 -42.27 -33.63 -38.36
CA ARG A 180 -42.35 -34.26 -37.03
C ARG A 180 -41.04 -34.13 -36.25
N LYS A 181 -39.90 -34.16 -36.93
CA LYS A 181 -38.58 -33.88 -36.33
C LYS A 181 -38.51 -32.46 -35.77
N VAL A 182 -39.12 -31.48 -36.45
CA VAL A 182 -39.26 -30.10 -35.97
C VAL A 182 -40.23 -29.99 -34.79
N LEU A 183 -41.35 -30.74 -34.79
CA LEU A 183 -42.26 -30.78 -33.64
C LEU A 183 -41.58 -31.35 -32.39
N LEU A 184 -40.80 -32.43 -32.55
CA LEU A 184 -40.00 -33.01 -31.47
C LEU A 184 -38.93 -32.02 -30.97
N GLU A 185 -38.26 -31.30 -31.88
CA GLU A 185 -37.35 -30.21 -31.53
C GLU A 185 -38.06 -29.13 -30.71
N ASP A 186 -39.26 -28.68 -31.09
CA ASP A 186 -40.01 -27.66 -30.35
C ASP A 186 -40.40 -28.14 -28.94
N GLN A 187 -40.79 -29.41 -28.78
CA GLN A 187 -41.07 -29.98 -27.46
C GLN A 187 -39.83 -30.01 -26.56
N LEU A 188 -38.69 -30.45 -27.08
CA LEU A 188 -37.41 -30.44 -26.35
C LEU A 188 -36.97 -29.02 -26.00
N LEU A 189 -37.14 -28.06 -26.92
CA LEU A 189 -36.87 -26.64 -26.67
C LEU A 189 -37.78 -26.06 -25.59
N ARG A 190 -39.06 -26.46 -25.54
CA ARG A 190 -39.99 -26.04 -24.48
C ARG A 190 -39.51 -26.54 -23.13
N ILE A 191 -39.14 -27.81 -23.01
CA ILE A 191 -38.63 -28.38 -21.76
C ILE A 191 -37.36 -27.62 -21.33
N ALA A 192 -36.40 -27.44 -22.23
CA ALA A 192 -35.12 -26.79 -21.91
C ALA A 192 -35.25 -25.28 -21.55
N LYS A 193 -36.30 -24.60 -22.00
CA LYS A 193 -36.54 -23.17 -21.72
C LYS A 193 -37.40 -22.92 -20.48
N GLN A 194 -37.89 -23.96 -19.80
CA GLN A 194 -38.69 -23.78 -18.59
C GLN A 194 -37.87 -23.13 -17.46
N PRO A 195 -38.40 -22.11 -16.76
CA PRO A 195 -37.66 -21.41 -15.69
C PRO A 195 -37.25 -22.29 -14.52
N SER A 196 -38.02 -23.34 -14.24
CA SER A 196 -37.85 -24.27 -13.12
C SER A 196 -37.33 -25.64 -13.54
N VAL A 197 -36.74 -25.76 -14.73
CA VAL A 197 -36.20 -27.04 -15.22
C VAL A 197 -35.08 -27.53 -14.31
N SER A 198 -35.15 -28.79 -13.89
CA SER A 198 -34.06 -29.41 -13.12
C SER A 198 -32.84 -29.64 -14.02
N VAL A 199 -31.65 -29.73 -13.41
CA VAL A 199 -30.41 -30.03 -14.15
C VAL A 199 -30.51 -31.36 -14.90
N ALA A 200 -31.20 -32.35 -14.32
CA ALA A 200 -31.40 -33.66 -14.94
C ALA A 200 -32.32 -33.58 -16.18
N GLU A 201 -33.48 -32.92 -16.05
CA GLU A 201 -34.41 -32.72 -17.17
C GLU A 201 -33.80 -31.88 -18.28
N LEU A 202 -33.01 -30.85 -17.94
CA LEU A 202 -32.29 -30.06 -18.92
C LEU A 202 -31.31 -30.93 -19.70
N LYS A 203 -30.45 -31.69 -19.00
CA LYS A 203 -29.47 -32.58 -19.66
C LYS A 203 -30.16 -33.58 -20.58
N HIS A 204 -31.31 -34.10 -20.15
CA HIS A 204 -32.12 -35.01 -20.93
C HIS A 204 -32.68 -34.36 -22.20
N ALA A 205 -33.26 -33.15 -22.09
CA ALA A 205 -33.74 -32.42 -23.26
C ALA A 205 -32.60 -32.05 -24.23
N LEU A 206 -31.44 -31.67 -23.68
CA LEU A 206 -30.27 -31.31 -24.47
C LEU A 206 -29.64 -32.51 -25.19
N SER A 207 -29.59 -33.69 -24.57
CA SER A 207 -29.11 -34.92 -25.22
C SER A 207 -30.05 -35.32 -26.37
N GLY A 208 -31.36 -35.17 -26.20
CA GLY A 208 -32.34 -35.31 -27.28
C GLY A 208 -32.09 -34.37 -28.46
N LEU A 209 -31.82 -33.08 -28.19
CA LEU A 209 -31.48 -32.11 -29.23
C LEU A 209 -30.17 -32.45 -29.96
N VAL A 210 -29.17 -32.98 -29.25
CA VAL A 210 -27.93 -33.46 -29.86
C VAL A 210 -28.20 -34.65 -30.80
N ARG A 211 -29.02 -35.61 -30.38
CA ARG A 211 -29.41 -36.78 -31.21
C ARG A 211 -30.12 -36.37 -32.51
N ILE A 212 -31.00 -35.37 -32.44
CA ILE A 212 -31.73 -34.83 -33.60
C ILE A 212 -30.81 -34.02 -34.56
N GLY A 213 -29.55 -33.75 -34.16
CA GLY A 213 -28.58 -32.98 -34.96
C GLY A 213 -28.55 -31.48 -34.66
N LYS A 214 -29.22 -31.03 -33.59
CA LYS A 214 -29.30 -29.63 -33.14
C LYS A 214 -28.29 -29.32 -32.03
N GLY A 215 -27.08 -29.87 -32.14
CA GLY A 215 -25.98 -29.68 -31.19
C GLY A 215 -25.65 -28.20 -30.87
N PRO A 216 -25.57 -27.28 -31.85
CA PRO A 216 -25.30 -25.87 -31.57
C PRO A 216 -26.38 -25.18 -30.73
N SER A 217 -27.66 -25.52 -30.97
CA SER A 217 -28.79 -25.00 -30.18
C SER A 217 -28.76 -25.55 -28.77
N ALA A 218 -28.48 -26.86 -28.62
CA ALA A 218 -28.34 -27.50 -27.32
C ALA A 218 -27.19 -26.88 -26.50
N HIS A 219 -26.04 -26.67 -27.11
CA HIS A 219 -24.89 -26.04 -26.46
C HIS A 219 -25.19 -24.60 -26.01
N GLN A 220 -25.88 -23.82 -26.85
CA GLN A 220 -26.30 -22.46 -26.49
C GLN A 220 -27.27 -22.44 -25.31
N LEU A 221 -28.22 -23.39 -25.25
CA LEU A 221 -29.16 -23.51 -24.14
C LEU A 221 -28.48 -23.92 -22.84
N LEU A 222 -27.49 -24.83 -22.89
CA LEU A 222 -26.69 -25.21 -21.73
C LEU A 222 -26.00 -23.98 -21.12
N LEU A 223 -25.26 -23.22 -21.93
CA LEU A 223 -24.57 -22.01 -21.46
C LEU A 223 -25.55 -20.96 -20.93
N LYS A 224 -26.68 -20.77 -21.62
CA LYS A 224 -27.72 -19.84 -21.17
C LYS A 224 -28.27 -20.23 -19.81
N PHE A 225 -28.54 -21.51 -19.57
CA PHE A 225 -29.01 -22.00 -18.27
C PHE A 225 -28.01 -21.70 -17.15
N TYR A 226 -26.72 -22.03 -17.35
CA TYR A 226 -25.68 -21.75 -16.36
C TYR A 226 -25.48 -20.26 -16.11
N ALA A 227 -25.59 -19.41 -17.14
CA ALA A 227 -25.55 -17.96 -17.00
C ALA A 227 -26.74 -17.45 -16.18
N THR A 228 -27.98 -17.85 -16.53
CA THR A 228 -29.18 -17.41 -15.78
C THR A 228 -29.18 -17.88 -14.34
N SER A 229 -28.73 -19.10 -14.08
CA SER A 229 -28.63 -19.67 -12.74
C SER A 229 -27.57 -18.96 -11.90
N LEU A 230 -26.43 -18.61 -12.51
CA LEU A 230 -25.38 -17.80 -11.87
C LEU A 230 -25.88 -16.41 -11.54
N HIS A 231 -26.44 -15.67 -12.50
CA HIS A 231 -26.95 -14.32 -12.27
C HIS A 231 -28.01 -14.28 -11.16
N ARG A 232 -28.97 -15.21 -11.16
CA ARG A 232 -29.98 -15.29 -10.07
C ARG A 232 -29.34 -15.51 -8.69
N ARG A 233 -28.31 -16.35 -8.59
CA ARG A 233 -27.59 -16.58 -7.33
C ARG A 233 -26.79 -15.36 -6.90
N ILE A 234 -26.19 -14.65 -7.85
CA ILE A 234 -25.47 -13.39 -7.58
C ILE A 234 -26.46 -12.32 -7.11
N GLU A 235 -27.59 -12.14 -7.80
CA GLU A 235 -28.64 -11.18 -7.41
C GLU A 235 -29.16 -11.44 -5.99
N ALA A 236 -29.34 -12.71 -5.62
CA ALA A 236 -29.72 -13.09 -4.25
C ALA A 236 -28.61 -12.79 -3.22
N PHE A 237 -27.35 -12.76 -3.64
CA PHE A 237 -26.18 -12.52 -2.79
C PHE A 237 -25.79 -11.03 -2.69
N LEU A 238 -26.13 -10.20 -3.68
CA LEU A 238 -25.78 -8.77 -3.73
C LEU A 238 -26.16 -7.99 -2.45
N PRO A 239 -27.34 -8.18 -1.83
CA PRO A 239 -27.69 -7.47 -0.60
C PRO A 239 -26.71 -7.71 0.57
N SER A 240 -25.99 -8.83 0.58
CA SER A 240 -25.00 -9.16 1.62
C SER A 240 -23.69 -8.39 1.49
N CYS A 241 -23.48 -7.64 0.40
CA CYS A 241 -22.26 -6.89 0.17
C CYS A 241 -22.02 -5.79 1.23
N SER A 242 -23.09 -5.12 1.68
CA SER A 242 -22.99 -4.06 2.69
C SER A 242 -22.61 -4.59 4.07
N THR A 243 -22.99 -5.83 4.39
CA THR A 243 -22.75 -6.44 5.70
C THR A 243 -21.36 -7.04 5.86
N CYS A 244 -20.73 -7.48 4.76
CA CYS A 244 -19.43 -8.17 4.80
C CYS A 244 -18.54 -7.78 3.59
N PRO A 245 -18.14 -6.52 3.46
CA PRO A 245 -17.42 -6.04 2.28
C PRO A 245 -16.08 -6.74 2.04
N ASN A 246 -15.40 -7.18 3.11
CA ASN A 246 -14.08 -7.80 3.02
C ASN A 246 -14.12 -9.23 2.45
N THR A 247 -15.22 -9.95 2.64
CA THR A 247 -15.38 -11.36 2.22
C THR A 247 -16.27 -11.50 0.98
N PHE A 248 -17.01 -10.45 0.63
CA PHE A 248 -17.90 -10.42 -0.52
C PHE A 248 -17.16 -10.73 -1.85
N PRO A 249 -16.04 -10.08 -2.21
CA PRO A 249 -15.32 -10.37 -3.45
C PRO A 249 -14.84 -11.82 -3.53
N ALA A 250 -14.28 -12.36 -2.45
CA ALA A 250 -13.82 -13.76 -2.40
C ALA A 250 -14.97 -14.76 -2.62
N THR A 251 -16.12 -14.52 -1.98
CA THR A 251 -17.30 -15.37 -2.12
C THR A 251 -17.88 -15.32 -3.53
N LEU A 252 -17.96 -14.11 -4.10
CA LEU A 252 -18.43 -13.91 -5.47
C LEU A 252 -17.52 -14.60 -6.49
N SER A 253 -16.19 -14.48 -6.32
CA SER A 253 -15.21 -15.18 -7.15
C SER A 253 -15.42 -16.69 -7.09
N LYS A 254 -15.55 -17.27 -5.89
CA LYS A 254 -15.83 -18.71 -5.75
C LYS A 254 -17.10 -19.13 -6.49
N LEU A 255 -18.18 -18.34 -6.39
CA LEU A 255 -19.45 -18.62 -7.07
C LEU A 255 -19.31 -18.62 -8.60
N VAL A 256 -18.64 -17.60 -9.16
CA VAL A 256 -18.44 -17.46 -10.61
C VAL A 256 -17.52 -18.56 -11.13
N PHE A 257 -16.34 -18.74 -10.55
CA PHE A 257 -15.35 -19.70 -11.03
C PHE A 257 -15.81 -21.16 -10.87
N SER A 258 -16.53 -21.49 -9.80
CA SER A 258 -17.12 -22.83 -9.64
C SER A 258 -18.21 -23.11 -10.67
N ASN A 259 -19.02 -22.11 -11.03
CA ASN A 259 -20.04 -22.24 -12.07
C ASN A 259 -19.41 -22.40 -13.47
N ILE A 260 -18.34 -21.65 -13.76
CA ILE A 260 -17.57 -21.78 -15.01
C ILE A 260 -16.99 -23.20 -15.12
N SER A 261 -16.32 -23.67 -14.06
CA SER A 261 -15.76 -25.03 -13.97
C SER A 261 -16.81 -26.11 -14.21
N LEU A 262 -17.99 -25.98 -13.58
CA LEU A 262 -19.08 -26.93 -13.75
C LEU A 262 -19.63 -26.92 -15.19
N ALA A 263 -19.92 -25.74 -15.74
CA ALA A 263 -20.45 -25.62 -17.10
C ALA A 263 -19.45 -26.14 -18.16
N ALA A 264 -18.16 -25.91 -17.97
CA ALA A 264 -17.11 -26.41 -18.85
C ALA A 264 -17.04 -27.94 -18.85
N LYS A 265 -17.05 -28.56 -17.66
CA LYS A 265 -17.07 -30.03 -17.51
C LYS A 265 -18.29 -30.66 -18.14
N GLU A 266 -19.46 -30.07 -17.94
CA GLU A 266 -20.72 -30.57 -18.47
C GLU A 266 -20.81 -30.41 -19.99
N SER A 267 -20.30 -29.29 -20.52
CA SER A 267 -20.17 -29.11 -21.96
C SER A 267 -19.22 -30.15 -22.58
N ALA A 268 -18.04 -30.37 -21.99
CA ALA A 268 -17.10 -31.38 -22.46
C ALA A 268 -17.71 -32.79 -22.41
N ALA A 269 -18.44 -33.13 -21.35
CA ALA A 269 -19.09 -34.43 -21.20
C ALA A 269 -20.21 -34.67 -22.24
N MET A 270 -20.97 -33.64 -22.60
CA MET A 270 -22.11 -33.77 -23.53
C MET A 270 -21.73 -33.63 -25.01
N PHE A 271 -20.77 -32.76 -25.32
CA PHE A 271 -20.46 -32.37 -26.70
C PHE A 271 -19.07 -32.83 -27.17
N GLY A 272 -18.25 -33.40 -26.27
CA GLY A 272 -16.88 -33.82 -26.53
C GLY A 272 -15.93 -32.65 -26.80
N ASP A 273 -14.71 -32.99 -27.23
CA ASP A 273 -13.64 -32.01 -27.53
C ASP A 273 -13.80 -31.36 -28.91
N ASN A 274 -14.99 -30.81 -29.20
CA ASN A 274 -15.21 -30.07 -30.44
C ASN A 274 -14.73 -28.61 -30.28
N PRO A 275 -13.76 -28.14 -31.10
CA PRO A 275 -13.21 -26.79 -31.00
C PRO A 275 -14.27 -25.68 -31.15
N ALA A 276 -15.34 -25.92 -31.90
CA ALA A 276 -16.42 -24.93 -32.08
C ALA A 276 -17.28 -24.73 -30.83
N TYR A 277 -17.37 -25.74 -29.95
CA TYR A 277 -18.09 -25.65 -28.70
C TYR A 277 -17.18 -25.15 -27.58
N SER A 278 -15.95 -25.67 -27.48
CA SER A 278 -14.98 -25.18 -26.51
C SER A 278 -14.66 -23.69 -26.69
N SER A 279 -14.57 -23.18 -27.92
CA SER A 279 -14.39 -21.74 -28.17
C SER A 279 -15.56 -20.89 -27.63
N LYS A 280 -16.79 -21.41 -27.70
CA LYS A 280 -17.97 -20.72 -27.15
C LYS A 280 -18.00 -20.78 -25.61
N VAL A 281 -17.51 -21.86 -25.01
CA VAL A 281 -17.34 -21.95 -23.55
C VAL A 281 -16.32 -20.92 -23.08
N VAL A 282 -15.19 -20.77 -23.79
CA VAL A 282 -14.18 -19.73 -23.50
C VAL A 282 -14.81 -18.34 -23.56
N GLN A 283 -15.44 -17.98 -24.68
CA GLN A 283 -16.08 -16.65 -24.82
C GLN A 283 -17.16 -16.38 -23.76
N TRP A 284 -17.90 -17.41 -23.35
CA TRP A 284 -18.85 -17.28 -22.27
C TRP A 284 -18.14 -17.04 -20.93
N ALA A 285 -17.12 -17.84 -20.60
CA ALA A 285 -16.34 -17.68 -19.37
C ALA A 285 -15.67 -16.29 -19.29
N GLU A 286 -15.16 -15.76 -20.41
CA GLU A 286 -14.60 -14.41 -20.48
C GLU A 286 -15.63 -13.35 -20.09
N ARG A 287 -16.87 -13.44 -20.59
CA ARG A 287 -17.97 -12.53 -20.23
C ARG A 287 -18.35 -12.63 -18.75
N GLU A 288 -18.36 -13.84 -18.20
CA GLU A 288 -18.65 -14.04 -16.77
C GLU A 288 -17.54 -13.47 -15.88
N VAL A 289 -16.27 -13.56 -16.30
CA VAL A 289 -15.13 -12.91 -15.60
C VAL A 289 -15.22 -11.38 -15.71
N GLU A 290 -15.57 -10.83 -16.88
CA GLU A 290 -15.84 -9.40 -17.03
C GLU A 290 -16.99 -8.94 -16.13
N TYR A 291 -18.05 -9.76 -16.02
CA TYR A 291 -19.18 -9.52 -15.15
C TYR A 291 -18.78 -9.50 -13.67
N LEU A 292 -17.99 -10.48 -13.23
CA LEU A 292 -17.38 -10.52 -11.89
C LEU A 292 -16.59 -9.25 -11.58
N VAL A 293 -15.66 -8.87 -12.45
CA VAL A 293 -14.77 -7.71 -12.21
C VAL A 293 -15.59 -6.43 -12.08
N ARG A 294 -16.61 -6.24 -12.92
CA ARG A 294 -17.49 -5.07 -12.83
C ARG A 294 -18.25 -5.03 -11.51
N LEU A 295 -18.84 -6.14 -11.10
CA LEU A 295 -19.57 -6.23 -9.83
C LEU A 295 -18.68 -5.98 -8.61
N VAL A 296 -17.46 -6.52 -8.61
CA VAL A 296 -16.51 -6.26 -7.52
C VAL A 296 -16.20 -4.77 -7.43
N LYS A 297 -16.00 -4.09 -8.57
CA LYS A 297 -15.72 -2.64 -8.59
C LYS A 297 -16.92 -1.80 -8.14
N GLU A 298 -18.12 -2.11 -8.63
CA GLU A 298 -19.36 -1.36 -8.31
C GLU A 298 -19.78 -1.49 -6.85
N ASN A 299 -19.41 -2.58 -6.19
CA ASN A 299 -19.83 -2.89 -4.83
C ASN A 299 -18.65 -2.89 -3.82
N ALA A 300 -17.47 -2.43 -4.24
CA ALA A 300 -16.31 -2.34 -3.37
C ALA A 300 -16.53 -1.31 -2.24
N SER A 301 -15.84 -1.52 -1.11
CA SER A 301 -15.69 -0.45 -0.10
C SER A 301 -15.03 0.79 -0.71
N PRO A 302 -15.23 1.98 -0.12
CA PRO A 302 -14.49 3.17 -0.50
C PRO A 302 -13.00 2.87 -0.53
N SER A 303 -12.36 3.11 -1.68
CA SER A 303 -10.97 2.68 -1.93
C SER A 303 -9.94 3.36 -1.03
N GLU A 304 -10.35 4.35 -0.22
CA GLU A 304 -9.55 5.02 0.79
C GLU A 304 -9.43 4.25 2.12
N THR A 305 -10.11 3.10 2.29
CA THR A 305 -10.00 2.30 3.52
C THR A 305 -8.89 1.23 3.43
N VAL A 306 -8.22 0.91 4.55
CA VAL A 306 -7.26 -0.22 4.64
C VAL A 306 -7.92 -1.53 4.20
N SER A 307 -9.17 -1.71 4.60
CA SER A 307 -9.98 -2.89 4.26
C SER A 307 -10.21 -3.05 2.76
N ALA A 308 -10.26 -1.95 1.98
CA ALA A 308 -10.42 -2.01 0.53
C ALA A 308 -9.19 -2.62 -0.15
N LEU A 309 -7.97 -2.23 0.27
CA LEU A 309 -6.74 -2.82 -0.24
C LEU A 309 -6.68 -4.32 0.10
N ARG A 310 -7.06 -4.71 1.32
CA ARG A 310 -7.15 -6.13 1.72
C ARG A 310 -8.13 -6.90 0.86
N ALA A 311 -9.34 -6.37 0.66
CA ALA A 311 -10.38 -7.01 -0.12
C ALA A 311 -9.97 -7.18 -1.59
N ALA A 312 -9.35 -6.16 -2.20
CA ALA A 312 -8.80 -6.24 -3.55
C ALA A 312 -7.70 -7.30 -3.66
N SER A 313 -6.82 -7.32 -2.65
CA SER A 313 -5.68 -8.22 -2.55
C SER A 313 -6.08 -9.70 -2.40
N VAL A 314 -7.07 -9.99 -1.54
CA VAL A 314 -7.65 -11.33 -1.38
C VAL A 314 -8.43 -11.74 -2.63
N CYS A 315 -9.20 -10.83 -3.23
CA CYS A 315 -9.95 -11.13 -4.44
C CYS A 315 -9.03 -11.53 -5.60
N LEU A 316 -7.95 -10.77 -5.84
CA LEU A 316 -6.96 -11.11 -6.85
C LEU A 316 -6.33 -12.48 -6.58
N GLN A 317 -5.94 -12.73 -5.33
CA GLN A 317 -5.35 -13.99 -4.90
C GLN A 317 -6.26 -15.19 -5.23
N ASP A 318 -7.52 -15.11 -4.82
CA ASP A 318 -8.49 -16.19 -5.02
C ASP A 318 -8.82 -16.40 -6.50
N CYS A 319 -9.05 -15.32 -7.26
CA CYS A 319 -9.36 -15.41 -8.68
C CYS A 319 -8.24 -16.09 -9.46
N LEU A 320 -6.98 -15.71 -9.21
CA LEU A 320 -5.83 -16.32 -9.88
C LEU A 320 -5.64 -17.79 -9.49
N ASN A 321 -5.89 -18.14 -8.22
CA ASN A 321 -5.91 -19.53 -7.79
C ASN A 321 -7.00 -20.33 -8.51
N TYR A 322 -8.20 -19.76 -8.68
CA TYR A 322 -9.25 -20.41 -9.47
C TYR A 322 -8.91 -20.49 -10.96
N CYS A 323 -8.28 -19.48 -11.55
CA CYS A 323 -7.78 -19.53 -12.92
C CYS A 323 -6.79 -20.69 -13.11
N LYS A 324 -5.82 -20.88 -12.18
CA LYS A 324 -4.89 -22.03 -12.21
C LYS A 324 -5.63 -23.38 -12.19
N VAL A 325 -6.75 -23.49 -11.46
CA VAL A 325 -7.58 -24.71 -11.44
C VAL A 325 -8.31 -24.91 -12.78
N LEU A 326 -8.78 -23.84 -13.40
CA LEU A 326 -9.44 -23.87 -14.71
C LEU A 326 -8.48 -24.15 -15.88
N GLU A 327 -7.21 -23.76 -15.76
CA GLU A 327 -6.17 -24.03 -16.77
C GLU A 327 -6.00 -25.54 -16.99
N ARG A 328 -6.15 -26.37 -15.93
CA ARG A 328 -6.16 -27.84 -16.03
C ARG A 328 -7.32 -28.39 -16.85
N GLN A 329 -8.36 -27.59 -17.08
CA GLN A 329 -9.54 -27.91 -17.89
C GLN A 329 -9.48 -27.27 -19.30
N GLY A 330 -8.33 -26.69 -19.67
CA GLY A 330 -8.14 -26.02 -20.97
C GLY A 330 -8.66 -24.58 -21.02
N LEU A 331 -9.04 -23.98 -19.89
CA LEU A 331 -9.52 -22.60 -19.80
C LEU A 331 -8.46 -21.68 -19.21
N ILE A 332 -7.75 -20.93 -20.07
CA ILE A 332 -6.67 -20.01 -19.66
C ILE A 332 -7.25 -18.60 -19.52
N LEU A 333 -7.59 -18.18 -18.30
CA LEU A 333 -8.23 -16.89 -18.00
C LEU A 333 -7.34 -15.92 -17.20
N SER A 334 -6.19 -16.37 -16.70
CA SER A 334 -5.31 -15.60 -15.80
C SER A 334 -4.91 -14.23 -16.38
N LYS A 335 -4.48 -14.20 -17.65
CA LYS A 335 -4.04 -12.96 -18.32
C LYS A 335 -5.20 -11.98 -18.52
N LEU A 336 -6.37 -12.46 -18.92
CA LEU A 336 -7.56 -11.64 -19.09
C LEU A 336 -7.97 -11.02 -17.76
N PHE A 337 -8.07 -11.83 -16.70
CA PHE A 337 -8.41 -11.37 -15.37
C PHE A 337 -7.45 -10.27 -14.88
N LEU A 338 -6.14 -10.48 -15.00
CA LEU A 338 -5.12 -9.49 -14.61
C LEU A 338 -5.31 -8.16 -15.34
N VAL A 339 -5.60 -8.18 -16.64
CA VAL A 339 -5.83 -6.95 -17.42
C VAL A 339 -7.08 -6.21 -16.95
N LEU A 340 -8.17 -6.93 -16.68
CA LEU A 340 -9.43 -6.32 -16.26
C LEU A 340 -9.40 -5.79 -14.82
N PHE A 341 -8.69 -6.48 -13.93
CA PHE A 341 -8.66 -6.20 -12.50
C PHE A 341 -7.55 -5.22 -12.10
N ARG A 342 -6.46 -5.12 -12.88
CA ARG A 342 -5.33 -4.19 -12.64
C ARG A 342 -5.76 -2.75 -12.29
N PRO A 343 -6.69 -2.09 -13.02
CA PRO A 343 -7.08 -0.72 -12.70
C PRO A 343 -7.62 -0.56 -11.27
N TYR A 344 -8.36 -1.55 -10.78
CA TYR A 344 -8.94 -1.49 -9.44
C TYR A 344 -7.91 -1.72 -8.33
N VAL A 345 -6.94 -2.62 -8.55
CA VAL A 345 -5.83 -2.82 -7.60
C VAL A 345 -4.95 -1.56 -7.53
N GLU A 346 -4.62 -0.97 -8.67
CA GLU A 346 -3.82 0.26 -8.73
C GLU A 346 -4.55 1.46 -8.11
N GLU A 347 -5.87 1.57 -8.30
CA GLU A 347 -6.70 2.60 -7.66
C GLU A 347 -6.76 2.41 -6.14
N ALA A 348 -6.98 1.19 -5.67
CA ALA A 348 -6.99 0.86 -4.24
C ALA A 348 -5.62 1.15 -3.59
N LEU A 349 -4.52 0.81 -4.28
CA LEU A 349 -3.17 1.17 -3.85
C LEU A 349 -3.02 2.69 -3.79
N GLU A 350 -3.27 3.42 -4.89
CA GLU A 350 -3.13 4.88 -4.94
C GLU A 350 -3.91 5.58 -3.82
N LEU A 351 -5.17 5.21 -3.59
CA LEU A 351 -6.00 5.84 -2.58
C LEU A 351 -5.56 5.51 -1.14
N ASN A 352 -5.10 4.28 -0.89
CA ASN A 352 -4.49 3.92 0.39
C ASN A 352 -3.18 4.68 0.62
N PHE A 353 -2.33 4.83 -0.40
CA PHE A 353 -1.10 5.61 -0.31
C PHE A 353 -1.36 7.11 -0.15
N ARG A 354 -2.42 7.65 -0.75
CA ARG A 354 -2.84 9.04 -0.55
C ARG A 354 -3.35 9.27 0.86
N ARG A 355 -4.12 8.33 1.42
CA ARG A 355 -4.52 8.33 2.83
C ARG A 355 -3.32 8.28 3.75
N ALA A 356 -2.42 7.32 3.53
CA ALA A 356 -1.14 7.19 4.24
C ALA A 356 -0.38 8.52 4.27
N ARG A 357 -0.24 9.18 3.12
CA ARG A 357 0.40 10.50 3.03
C ARG A 357 -0.30 11.54 3.91
N ARG A 358 -1.64 11.63 3.88
CA ARG A 358 -2.37 12.55 4.75
C ARG A 358 -2.07 12.27 6.23
N VAL A 359 -2.17 11.02 6.66
CA VAL A 359 -1.96 10.64 8.07
C VAL A 359 -0.51 10.86 8.55
N VAL A 360 0.51 10.67 7.71
CA VAL A 360 1.92 10.94 8.11
C VAL A 360 2.13 12.44 8.39
N PHE A 361 1.52 13.32 7.59
CA PHE A 361 1.87 14.76 7.56
C PHE A 361 0.81 15.69 8.15
N ASP A 362 -0.45 15.25 8.29
CA ASP A 362 -1.52 16.01 8.96
C ASP A 362 -1.49 15.72 10.47
N LEU A 363 -0.71 16.50 11.22
CA LEU A 363 -0.53 16.35 12.68
C LEU A 363 -1.81 16.61 13.51
N ASN A 364 -2.90 17.07 12.89
CA ASN A 364 -4.09 17.59 13.59
C ASN A 364 -5.24 16.59 13.80
N GLU A 365 -5.20 15.37 13.22
CA GLU A 365 -6.43 14.54 13.12
C GLU A 365 -6.43 13.14 13.75
N THR A 366 -5.40 12.70 14.49
CA THR A 366 -5.46 11.35 15.07
C THR A 366 -5.03 11.28 16.53
N ASP A 367 -6.04 11.34 17.41
CA ASP A 367 -6.04 10.88 18.80
C ASP A 367 -6.78 9.51 18.90
N GLU A 368 -6.63 8.65 17.89
CA GLU A 368 -6.94 7.22 18.05
C GLU A 368 -5.68 6.55 18.57
N ALA A 369 -5.75 6.13 19.85
CA ALA A 369 -4.68 5.50 20.60
C ALA A 369 -3.92 4.46 19.77
N LEU A 370 -2.70 4.82 19.39
CA LEU A 370 -1.73 4.00 18.69
C LEU A 370 -1.49 2.72 19.50
N GLU A 371 -1.67 1.53 18.91
CA GLU A 371 -1.27 0.29 19.57
C GLU A 371 0.27 0.25 19.70
N PRO A 372 0.83 0.26 20.93
CA PRO A 372 2.25 0.44 21.17
C PRO A 372 3.07 -0.86 21.01
N SER A 373 2.55 -1.87 20.31
CA SER A 373 3.03 -3.26 20.42
C SER A 373 4.02 -3.72 19.34
N SER A 374 4.59 -2.82 18.52
CA SER A 374 5.45 -3.23 17.40
C SER A 374 6.96 -3.05 17.67
N ASP A 375 7.77 -4.04 17.24
CA ASP A 375 9.22 -4.08 17.41
C ASP A 375 9.95 -2.82 16.92
N PHE A 376 9.45 -2.17 15.87
CA PHE A 376 10.05 -0.95 15.33
C PHE A 376 9.80 0.29 16.21
N VAL A 377 8.74 0.29 17.03
CA VAL A 377 8.46 1.39 17.97
C VAL A 377 9.57 1.43 19.00
N ALA A 378 9.96 0.29 19.57
CA ALA A 378 11.07 0.22 20.52
C ALA A 378 12.38 0.77 19.92
N VAL A 379 12.72 0.34 18.70
CA VAL A 379 13.95 0.77 18.01
C VAL A 379 13.94 2.27 17.69
N LEU A 380 12.80 2.84 17.29
CA LEU A 380 12.71 4.26 16.97
C LEU A 380 12.58 5.14 18.22
N SER A 381 11.99 4.63 19.30
CA SER A 381 11.88 5.33 20.58
C SER A 381 13.22 5.53 21.29
N GLU A 382 14.27 4.78 20.93
CA GLU A 382 15.64 5.07 21.38
C GLU A 382 16.08 6.49 20.98
N PHE A 383 15.61 6.99 19.83
CA PHE A 383 15.89 8.35 19.37
C PHE A 383 15.03 9.41 20.05
N ALA A 384 13.89 9.04 20.67
CA ALA A 384 12.96 9.97 21.32
C ALA A 384 13.53 10.62 22.59
N ILE A 385 14.57 10.02 23.18
CA ILE A 385 15.24 10.60 24.35
C ILE A 385 16.08 11.82 23.94
N ALA A 386 16.56 11.85 22.70
CA ALA A 386 17.45 12.87 22.15
C ALA A 386 16.74 13.93 21.30
N SER A 387 15.44 13.77 21.02
CA SER A 387 14.65 14.73 20.25
C SER A 387 13.29 15.02 20.86
N ASP A 388 12.69 16.17 20.54
CA ASP A 388 11.29 16.45 20.89
C ASP A 388 10.38 15.30 20.41
N THR A 389 9.41 14.92 21.26
CA THR A 389 8.58 13.72 21.08
C THR A 389 7.81 13.75 19.77
N THR A 390 7.47 14.95 19.28
CA THR A 390 6.72 15.19 18.05
C THR A 390 7.46 14.75 16.78
N MET A 391 8.79 14.81 16.76
CA MET A 391 9.60 14.45 15.59
C MET A 391 9.93 12.95 15.53
N THR A 392 10.16 12.30 16.66
CA THR A 392 10.30 10.84 16.67
C THR A 392 8.98 10.15 16.33
N ASP A 393 7.85 10.75 16.74
CA ASP A 393 6.51 10.31 16.37
C ASP A 393 6.32 10.25 14.85
N CYS A 394 6.90 11.18 14.07
CA CYS A 394 6.77 11.13 12.61
C CYS A 394 7.47 9.90 11.99
N SER A 395 8.61 9.50 12.55
CA SER A 395 9.36 8.30 12.14
C SER A 395 8.58 7.03 12.45
N ILE A 396 7.98 6.97 13.64
CA ILE A 396 7.13 5.86 14.10
C ILE A 396 5.88 5.75 13.22
N ARG A 397 5.19 6.86 12.98
CA ARG A 397 3.99 6.93 12.12
C ARG A 397 4.30 6.50 10.69
N PHE A 398 5.44 6.94 10.13
CA PHE A 398 5.88 6.49 8.81
C PHE A 398 5.97 4.96 8.75
N MET A 399 6.66 4.34 9.70
CA MET A 399 6.82 2.89 9.73
C MET A 399 5.51 2.14 9.97
N GLN A 400 4.65 2.63 10.87
CA GLN A 400 3.31 2.07 11.10
C GLN A 400 2.51 2.01 9.80
N ILE A 401 2.45 3.13 9.08
CA ILE A 401 1.66 3.24 7.86
C ILE A 401 2.19 2.34 6.75
N VAL A 402 3.52 2.24 6.61
CA VAL A 402 4.11 1.30 5.65
C VAL A 402 3.79 -0.14 6.03
N GLN A 403 3.87 -0.47 7.32
CA GLN A 403 3.54 -1.81 7.82
C GLN A 403 2.06 -2.16 7.60
N ASP A 404 1.14 -1.24 7.91
CA ASP A 404 -0.30 -1.38 7.69
C ASP A 404 -0.61 -1.73 6.23
N ILE A 405 0.04 -1.03 5.27
CA ILE A 405 -0.11 -1.29 3.84
C ILE A 405 0.43 -2.67 3.48
N LEU A 406 1.65 -2.99 3.92
CA LEU A 406 2.33 -4.25 3.62
C LEU A 406 1.54 -5.47 4.13
N GLU A 407 0.91 -5.36 5.29
CA GLU A 407 0.09 -6.42 5.89
C GLU A 407 -1.20 -6.73 5.10
N GLN A 408 -1.70 -5.79 4.30
CA GLN A 408 -2.88 -6.05 3.47
C GLN A 408 -2.55 -6.88 2.21
N LEU A 409 -1.27 -6.94 1.82
CA LEU A 409 -0.84 -7.53 0.55
C LEU A 409 -0.77 -9.06 0.64
N THR A 410 -1.36 -9.74 -0.36
CA THR A 410 -1.21 -11.17 -0.59
C THR A 410 -0.03 -11.44 -1.52
N HIS A 411 0.46 -12.67 -1.53
CA HIS A 411 1.63 -13.04 -2.35
C HIS A 411 1.41 -12.78 -3.85
N LEU A 412 0.21 -12.99 -4.40
CA LEU A 412 -0.04 -12.72 -5.83
C LEU A 412 -0.14 -11.22 -6.15
N VAL A 413 -0.52 -10.37 -5.19
CA VAL A 413 -0.40 -8.92 -5.37
C VAL A 413 1.07 -8.53 -5.41
N VAL A 414 1.87 -9.03 -4.47
CA VAL A 414 3.32 -8.78 -4.43
C VAL A 414 3.98 -9.20 -5.74
N LEU A 415 3.61 -10.37 -6.26
CA LEU A 415 4.17 -10.90 -7.51
C LEU A 415 3.85 -10.03 -8.74
N HIS A 416 2.63 -9.48 -8.82
CA HIS A 416 2.15 -8.78 -10.03
C HIS A 416 2.22 -7.24 -9.94
N PHE A 417 2.30 -6.69 -8.74
CA PHE A 417 2.23 -5.26 -8.43
C PHE A 417 3.35 -4.79 -7.50
N GLY A 418 4.35 -5.64 -7.23
CA GLY A 418 5.45 -5.34 -6.32
C GLY A 418 6.21 -4.05 -6.66
N GLU A 419 6.51 -3.83 -7.93
CA GLU A 419 7.14 -2.59 -8.43
C GLU A 419 6.30 -1.34 -8.11
N SER A 420 4.97 -1.41 -8.31
CA SER A 420 4.05 -0.31 -7.99
C SER A 420 4.05 -0.02 -6.49
N VAL A 421 4.02 -1.07 -5.64
CA VAL A 421 4.11 -0.93 -4.18
C VAL A 421 5.44 -0.28 -3.76
N LEU A 422 6.58 -0.79 -4.26
CA LEU A 422 7.90 -0.26 -3.95
C LEU A 422 8.05 1.21 -4.37
N THR A 423 7.58 1.55 -5.57
CA THR A 423 7.59 2.93 -6.09
C THR A 423 6.83 3.88 -5.17
N ARG A 424 5.67 3.46 -4.66
CA ARG A 424 4.83 4.28 -3.78
C ARG A 424 5.42 4.41 -2.38
N ILE A 425 6.06 3.37 -1.85
CA ILE A 425 6.82 3.44 -0.59
C ILE A 425 8.01 4.40 -0.75
N LEU A 426 8.72 4.36 -1.88
CA LEU A 426 9.80 5.31 -2.19
C LEU A 426 9.28 6.76 -2.19
N GLN A 427 8.14 7.02 -2.84
CA GLN A 427 7.53 8.35 -2.85
C GLN A 427 7.08 8.83 -1.45
N LEU A 428 6.67 7.92 -0.56
CA LEU A 428 6.40 8.26 0.84
C LEU A 428 7.70 8.59 1.57
N TYR A 429 8.75 7.79 1.37
CA TYR A 429 10.05 8.03 2.00
C TYR A 429 10.66 9.35 1.55
N ASP A 430 10.57 9.70 0.26
CA ASP A 430 11.04 10.98 -0.26
C ASP A 430 10.37 12.16 0.45
N LYS A 431 9.05 12.10 0.64
CA LYS A 431 8.31 13.14 1.35
C LYS A 431 8.63 13.20 2.83
N TYR A 432 8.88 12.04 3.44
CA TYR A 432 9.33 11.95 4.81
C TYR A 432 10.71 12.60 4.98
N ILE A 433 11.64 12.34 4.05
CA ILE A 433 12.94 13.01 4.01
C ILE A 433 12.79 14.52 3.81
N ASP A 434 11.95 14.98 2.87
CA ASP A 434 11.69 16.41 2.65
C ASP A 434 11.11 17.08 3.92
N PHE A 435 10.26 16.36 4.66
CA PHE A 435 9.73 16.81 5.95
C PHE A 435 10.84 16.94 7.00
N LEU A 436 11.73 15.96 7.11
CA LEU A 436 12.88 16.03 8.02
C LEU A 436 13.85 17.16 7.67
N ILE A 437 14.10 17.40 6.38
CA ILE A 437 14.95 18.50 5.91
C ILE A 437 14.38 19.85 6.37
N LYS A 438 13.05 20.04 6.32
CA LYS A 438 12.38 21.25 6.81
C LYS A 438 12.44 21.39 8.34
N ALA A 439 12.62 20.31 9.07
CA ALA A 439 12.75 20.32 10.53
C ALA A 439 14.16 20.72 10.99
N LEU A 440 15.17 20.58 10.11
CA LEU A 440 16.54 21.01 10.38
C LEU A 440 16.67 22.55 10.31
N PRO A 441 17.60 23.14 11.08
CA PRO A 441 17.79 24.59 11.11
C PRO A 441 18.28 25.14 9.75
N GLY A 442 18.01 26.43 9.50
CA GLY A 442 18.43 27.14 8.30
C GLY A 442 17.55 26.96 7.04
N HIS A 443 16.55 26.09 7.05
CA HIS A 443 15.69 25.85 5.85
C HIS A 443 14.60 26.93 5.70
N ALA A 444 14.22 27.58 6.79
CA ALA A 444 13.06 28.49 6.81
C ALA A 444 13.37 29.92 6.34
N ASP A 445 14.64 30.28 6.18
CA ASP A 445 15.05 31.67 5.98
C ASP A 445 15.45 31.99 4.52
N GLU A 446 15.57 31.00 3.62
CA GLU A 446 15.89 31.24 2.19
C GLU A 446 14.65 31.40 1.28
N ASP A 447 13.52 30.77 1.59
CA ASP A 447 12.30 30.95 0.83
C ASP A 447 11.53 32.17 1.36
N GLY A 448 11.81 33.35 0.80
CA GLY A 448 11.10 34.61 1.05
C GLY A 448 9.62 34.63 0.59
N LEU A 449 8.88 33.53 0.79
CA LEU A 449 7.46 33.39 0.53
C LEU A 449 6.70 33.14 1.85
N PRO A 450 6.24 34.20 2.53
CA PRO A 450 5.47 34.08 3.77
C PRO A 450 4.01 33.58 3.57
N GLU A 451 3.66 32.99 2.42
CA GLU A 451 2.27 32.76 2.02
C GLU A 451 1.82 31.29 1.90
N LEU A 452 2.65 30.31 2.29
CA LEU A 452 2.24 28.89 2.34
C LEU A 452 2.64 28.18 3.64
N GLN A 453 2.74 28.93 4.74
CA GLN A 453 2.85 28.33 6.07
C GLN A 453 1.45 27.98 6.59
N ASP A 454 0.77 27.10 5.87
CA ASP A 454 -0.48 26.48 6.31
C ASP A 454 -0.15 25.43 7.40
N ASN A 455 -0.49 25.77 8.64
CA ASN A 455 -0.94 24.90 9.74
C ASN A 455 -0.06 23.77 10.31
N THR A 456 1.18 23.55 9.87
CA THR A 456 2.08 22.61 10.57
C THR A 456 3.13 23.40 11.35
N ILE A 457 2.90 23.61 12.66
CA ILE A 457 3.94 24.06 13.59
C ILE A 457 4.93 22.91 13.70
N LEU A 458 5.89 22.85 12.77
CA LEU A 458 6.94 21.86 12.78
C LEU A 458 7.89 22.22 13.94
N ALA A 459 7.97 21.36 14.96
CA ALA A 459 9.02 21.47 15.96
C ALA A 459 10.38 21.41 15.25
N ARG A 460 11.25 22.40 15.51
CA ARG A 460 12.58 22.48 14.89
C ARG A 460 13.57 21.65 15.72
N ALA A 461 14.45 20.94 15.03
CA ALA A 461 15.58 20.26 15.65
C ALA A 461 16.73 21.26 15.85
N GLU A 462 16.73 22.00 16.95
CA GLU A 462 17.68 23.08 17.20
C GLU A 462 19.04 22.55 17.67
N THR A 463 19.04 21.47 18.44
CA THR A 463 20.26 20.90 19.06
C THR A 463 20.96 19.88 18.16
N ASP A 464 22.27 19.73 18.31
CA ASP A 464 23.05 18.70 17.60
C ASP A 464 22.50 17.28 17.87
N SER A 465 22.02 17.02 19.09
CA SER A 465 21.40 15.74 19.47
C SER A 465 20.09 15.47 18.73
N GLU A 466 19.20 16.47 18.63
CA GLU A 466 17.94 16.35 17.89
C GLU A 466 18.18 16.09 16.41
N GLN A 467 19.11 16.83 15.80
CA GLN A 467 19.43 16.69 14.39
C GLN A 467 20.04 15.30 14.09
N LEU A 468 20.93 14.82 14.96
CA LEU A 468 21.49 13.47 14.84
C LEU A 468 20.44 12.38 15.08
N ALA A 469 19.51 12.58 16.02
CA ALA A 469 18.40 11.65 16.25
C ALA A 469 17.52 11.48 15.00
N LEU A 470 17.22 12.57 14.29
CA LEU A 470 16.49 12.52 13.01
C LEU A 470 17.23 11.74 11.93
N LEU A 471 18.54 12.00 11.75
CA LEU A 471 19.37 11.23 10.82
C LEU A 471 19.42 9.75 11.21
N GLY A 472 19.55 9.45 12.51
CA GLY A 472 19.60 8.09 13.05
C GLY A 472 18.32 7.31 12.79
N ALA A 473 17.16 7.93 13.05
CA ALA A 473 15.86 7.36 12.79
C ALA A 473 15.65 7.08 11.28
N ALA A 474 15.92 8.07 10.43
CA ALA A 474 15.80 7.93 8.97
C ALA A 474 16.73 6.86 8.38
N PHE A 475 17.96 6.75 8.90
CA PHE A 475 18.92 5.72 8.52
C PHE A 475 18.48 4.34 9.00
N THR A 476 17.95 4.22 10.21
CA THR A 476 17.47 2.95 10.78
C THR A 476 16.26 2.42 10.01
N ILE A 477 15.36 3.31 9.56
CA ILE A 477 14.28 2.97 8.63
C ILE A 477 14.85 2.39 7.32
N LEU A 478 15.82 3.07 6.74
CA LEU A 478 16.44 2.71 5.45
C LEU A 478 17.20 1.38 5.50
N ASP A 479 18.08 1.19 6.48
CA ASP A 479 19.04 0.08 6.47
C ASP A 479 18.52 -1.16 7.20
N GLU A 480 17.59 -1.00 8.16
CA GLU A 480 17.14 -2.10 9.00
C GLU A 480 15.64 -2.37 8.91
N LEU A 481 14.79 -1.40 9.28
CA LEU A 481 13.37 -1.68 9.52
C LEU A 481 12.62 -2.00 8.24
N LEU A 482 12.75 -1.15 7.22
CA LEU A 482 12.04 -1.33 5.97
C LEU A 482 12.52 -2.55 5.17
N PRO A 483 13.84 -2.82 5.03
CA PRO A 483 14.31 -4.08 4.47
C PRO A 483 13.78 -5.30 5.21
N LYS A 484 13.74 -5.31 6.55
CA LYS A 484 13.17 -6.42 7.33
C LYS A 484 11.69 -6.63 7.02
N SER A 485 10.87 -5.57 6.98
CA SER A 485 9.43 -5.68 6.64
C SER A 485 9.21 -6.18 5.22
N LEU A 486 9.98 -5.67 4.25
CA LEU A 486 9.87 -6.11 2.85
C LEU A 486 10.28 -7.57 2.66
N VAL A 487 11.35 -8.02 3.32
CA VAL A 487 11.79 -9.42 3.28
C VAL A 487 10.71 -10.33 3.85
N LYS A 488 10.00 -9.95 4.92
CA LYS A 488 8.85 -10.74 5.42
C LYS A 488 7.76 -10.89 4.34
N VAL A 489 7.37 -9.79 3.69
CA VAL A 489 6.30 -9.79 2.67
C VAL A 489 6.71 -10.54 1.39
N TRP A 490 7.95 -10.40 0.95
CA TRP A 490 8.46 -11.09 -0.23
C TRP A 490 8.84 -12.55 0.05
N ASN A 491 9.26 -12.93 1.27
CA ASN A 491 9.57 -14.34 1.60
C ASN A 491 8.33 -15.20 1.89
N LEU A 492 7.17 -14.59 2.17
CA LEU A 492 5.87 -15.30 2.17
C LEU A 492 5.57 -15.99 0.80
N GLN A 493 6.40 -15.75 -0.21
CA GLN A 493 6.44 -16.49 -1.47
C GLN A 493 6.90 -17.96 -1.34
N ILE A 494 7.62 -18.34 -0.27
CA ILE A 494 8.30 -19.65 -0.17
C ILE A 494 7.50 -20.67 0.66
N GLU A 495 6.83 -20.25 1.72
CA GLU A 495 6.20 -21.20 2.66
C GLU A 495 4.83 -21.75 2.17
N ASN A 496 4.17 -21.08 1.22
CA ASN A 496 2.82 -21.47 0.79
C ASN A 496 2.77 -22.43 -0.40
N ASP A 497 3.90 -22.76 -1.04
CA ASP A 497 3.93 -23.68 -2.18
C ASP A 497 4.58 -25.02 -1.76
N GLY A 498 3.75 -25.90 -1.19
CA GLY A 498 4.08 -27.31 -0.95
C GLY A 498 4.13 -28.13 -2.24
N GLY A 499 4.78 -27.62 -3.29
CA GLY A 499 4.90 -28.23 -4.61
C GLY A 499 6.35 -28.44 -5.01
N GLU A 500 6.71 -29.69 -5.29
CA GLU A 500 8.04 -30.12 -5.73
C GLU A 500 8.58 -29.33 -6.94
N GLY A 501 9.81 -28.82 -6.81
CA GLY A 501 10.83 -28.85 -7.86
C GLY A 501 10.83 -27.74 -8.92
N ASP A 502 11.94 -27.00 -8.95
CA ASP A 502 12.53 -26.27 -10.10
C ASP A 502 12.02 -24.90 -10.55
N SER A 503 11.00 -24.30 -9.94
CA SER A 503 10.64 -22.87 -10.19
C SER A 503 11.18 -21.89 -9.14
N SER A 504 11.77 -22.38 -8.04
CA SER A 504 12.09 -21.58 -6.85
C SER A 504 13.26 -20.60 -7.01
N ALA A 505 14.18 -20.86 -7.94
CA ALA A 505 15.36 -20.00 -8.15
C ALA A 505 15.13 -18.87 -9.16
N ALA A 506 14.13 -18.98 -10.05
CA ALA A 506 13.94 -18.05 -11.17
C ALA A 506 13.12 -16.79 -10.83
N MET A 507 12.27 -16.83 -9.78
CA MET A 507 11.42 -15.68 -9.41
C MET A 507 12.09 -14.73 -8.40
N ILE A 508 12.85 -15.25 -7.43
CA ILE A 508 13.67 -14.44 -6.51
C ILE A 508 14.72 -13.61 -7.30
N SER A 509 15.15 -14.09 -8.48
CA SER A 509 16.04 -13.32 -9.36
C SER A 509 15.38 -12.17 -10.12
N SER A 510 14.04 -12.14 -10.25
CA SER A 510 13.35 -11.06 -10.98
C SER A 510 13.13 -9.80 -10.14
N SER A 511 12.84 -9.94 -8.85
CA SER A 511 12.69 -8.81 -7.91
C SER A 511 14.00 -8.37 -7.25
N ALA A 512 15.05 -9.19 -7.27
CA ALA A 512 16.37 -8.82 -6.75
C ALA A 512 17.00 -7.58 -7.42
N PRO A 513 16.97 -7.38 -8.76
CA PRO A 513 17.46 -6.14 -9.36
C PRO A 513 16.58 -4.94 -9.02
N GLU A 514 15.26 -5.10 -9.02
CA GLU A 514 14.31 -4.04 -8.67
C GLU A 514 14.48 -3.56 -7.22
N LEU A 515 14.64 -4.48 -6.27
CA LEU A 515 14.85 -4.15 -4.86
C LEU A 515 16.21 -3.46 -4.64
N LYS A 516 17.25 -3.85 -5.40
CA LYS A 516 18.56 -3.18 -5.37
C LYS A 516 18.47 -1.75 -5.91
N GLU A 517 17.77 -1.57 -7.03
CA GLU A 517 17.54 -0.25 -7.63
C GLU A 517 16.73 0.65 -6.69
N TRP A 518 15.66 0.10 -6.13
CA TRP A 518 14.83 0.79 -5.15
C TRP A 518 15.62 1.19 -3.90
N LYS A 519 16.46 0.29 -3.35
CA LYS A 519 17.35 0.61 -2.22
C LYS A 519 18.34 1.72 -2.59
N ARG A 520 18.88 1.72 -3.82
CA ARG A 520 19.76 2.78 -4.32
C ARG A 520 19.06 4.14 -4.33
N HIS A 521 17.83 4.20 -4.82
CA HIS A 521 17.04 5.44 -4.79
C HIS A 521 16.76 5.93 -3.36
N MET A 522 16.41 5.04 -2.44
CA MET A 522 16.22 5.46 -1.05
C MET A 522 17.51 6.01 -0.41
N VAL A 523 18.66 5.38 -0.70
CA VAL A 523 19.97 5.90 -0.25
C VAL A 523 20.21 7.31 -0.82
N GLN A 524 19.86 7.55 -2.10
CA GLN A 524 19.97 8.89 -2.69
C GLN A 524 19.08 9.91 -1.97
N SER A 525 17.88 9.52 -1.56
CA SER A 525 16.99 10.40 -0.80
C SER A 525 17.53 10.69 0.60
N PHE A 526 17.98 9.67 1.33
CA PHE A 526 18.67 9.86 2.61
C PHE A 526 19.92 10.74 2.48
N ASP A 527 20.68 10.58 1.39
CA ASP A 527 21.86 11.40 1.11
C ASP A 527 21.52 12.89 0.96
N LYS A 528 20.29 13.25 0.52
CA LYS A 528 19.83 14.66 0.53
C LYS A 528 19.77 15.22 1.95
N LEU A 529 19.16 14.48 2.89
CA LEU A 529 19.09 14.86 4.29
C LEU A 529 20.48 14.99 4.91
N ARG A 530 21.35 13.99 4.67
CA ARG A 530 22.74 14.00 5.15
C ARG A 530 23.50 15.21 4.60
N ASN A 531 23.42 15.45 3.30
CA ASN A 531 24.12 16.57 2.66
C ASN A 531 23.61 17.92 3.18
N TYR A 532 22.30 18.05 3.40
CA TYR A 532 21.72 19.26 3.98
C TYR A 532 22.23 19.49 5.41
N PHE A 533 22.22 18.47 6.27
CA PHE A 533 22.82 18.54 7.60
C PHE A 533 24.30 18.96 7.55
N CYS A 534 25.09 18.35 6.65
CA CYS A 534 26.50 18.71 6.50
C CYS A 534 26.70 20.15 6.04
N LEU A 535 25.88 20.62 5.11
CA LEU A 535 25.93 22.01 4.63
C LEU A 535 25.59 22.98 5.76
N GLN A 536 24.53 22.72 6.52
CA GLN A 536 24.13 23.56 7.65
C GLN A 536 25.20 23.61 8.74
N PHE A 537 25.81 22.48 9.06
CA PHE A 537 26.95 22.45 9.99
C PHE A 537 28.08 23.35 9.51
N VAL A 538 28.43 23.29 8.22
CA VAL A 538 29.51 24.10 7.64
C VAL A 538 29.15 25.58 7.62
N LEU A 539 27.94 25.94 7.21
CA LEU A 539 27.47 27.33 7.20
C LEU A 539 27.46 27.93 8.61
N SER A 540 26.93 27.19 9.59
CA SER A 540 26.95 27.61 11.00
C SER A 540 28.38 27.75 11.51
N PHE A 541 29.25 26.78 11.19
CA PHE A 541 30.65 26.81 11.60
C PHE A 541 31.41 28.03 11.06
N ILE A 542 31.18 28.39 9.79
CA ILE A 542 31.92 29.43 9.09
C ILE A 542 31.38 30.82 9.42
N TYR A 543 30.06 31.01 9.38
CA TYR A 543 29.45 32.34 9.43
C TYR A 543 28.98 32.75 10.83
N SER A 544 28.73 31.82 11.75
CA SER A 544 28.24 32.15 13.11
C SER A 544 29.36 32.45 14.11
N ARG A 545 30.63 32.47 13.69
CA ARG A 545 31.77 32.74 14.57
C ARG A 545 32.27 34.18 14.49
N GLU A 546 32.68 34.69 15.64
CA GLU A 546 33.22 36.05 15.79
C GLU A 546 34.73 36.01 16.13
N GLY A 547 35.44 37.08 15.77
CA GLY A 547 36.86 37.25 16.06
C GLY A 547 37.78 36.28 15.29
N LEU A 548 38.89 35.88 15.92
CA LEU A 548 39.98 35.11 15.29
C LEU A 548 39.62 33.64 14.98
N THR A 549 38.46 33.16 15.43
CA THR A 549 37.98 31.79 15.16
C THR A 549 37.12 31.67 13.91
N ARG A 550 36.78 32.82 13.29
CA ARG A 550 36.10 32.88 12.01
C ARG A 550 37.08 32.53 10.89
N LEU A 551 36.65 31.64 9.98
CA LEU A 551 37.45 31.29 8.82
C LEU A 551 37.41 32.44 7.81
N ASP A 552 38.49 33.24 7.79
CA ASP A 552 38.67 34.38 6.90
C ASP A 552 40.08 34.31 6.30
N ALA A 553 40.23 34.72 5.04
CA ALA A 553 41.55 34.81 4.40
C ALA A 553 42.51 35.73 5.15
N LEU A 554 41.99 36.72 5.90
CA LEU A 554 42.80 37.63 6.71
C LEU A 554 43.73 36.92 7.69
N ILE A 555 43.35 35.74 8.22
CA ILE A 555 44.20 34.97 9.15
C ILE A 555 45.56 34.64 8.51
N TYR A 556 45.60 34.40 7.20
CA TYR A 556 46.81 34.09 6.46
C TYR A 556 47.55 35.34 5.96
N LEU A 557 46.92 36.52 6.03
CA LEU A 557 47.47 37.77 5.50
C LEU A 557 48.00 38.69 6.60
N THR A 558 47.40 38.67 7.79
CA THR A 558 47.69 39.61 8.88
C THR A 558 48.41 39.01 10.09
N GLU A 559 48.34 37.70 10.31
CA GLU A 559 48.91 37.09 11.51
C GLU A 559 50.45 37.06 11.48
N THR A 560 51.06 37.55 12.56
CA THR A 560 52.49 37.40 12.83
C THR A 560 52.83 35.94 13.05
N PRO A 561 54.01 35.45 12.63
CA PRO A 561 54.39 34.05 12.79
C PRO A 561 54.32 33.66 14.27
N ASP A 562 53.42 32.73 14.58
CA ASP A 562 53.36 32.09 15.88
C ASP A 562 54.31 30.88 15.88
N ASP A 563 55.26 30.86 16.83
CA ASP A 563 56.26 29.78 16.96
C ASP A 563 55.62 28.47 17.50
N SER A 564 54.32 28.49 17.80
CA SER A 564 53.57 27.41 18.43
C SER A 564 53.42 26.14 17.57
N ASN A 565 53.71 26.20 16.26
CA ASN A 565 53.54 25.13 15.28
C ASN A 565 52.14 24.47 15.30
N LEU A 566 51.12 25.25 15.70
CA LEU A 566 49.73 24.80 15.75
C LEU A 566 48.99 25.19 14.46
N PRO A 567 47.93 24.44 14.08
CA PRO A 567 46.99 24.89 13.06
C PRO A 567 46.31 26.20 13.51
N SER A 568 45.75 26.96 12.59
CA SER A 568 45.12 28.23 12.91
C SER A 568 43.89 28.04 13.79
N LEU A 569 43.49 29.08 14.52
CA LEU A 569 42.38 29.03 15.46
C LEU A 569 41.06 28.52 14.84
N PRO A 570 40.69 28.87 13.60
CA PRO A 570 39.52 28.27 12.95
C PRO A 570 39.63 26.74 12.83
N PHE A 571 40.79 26.21 12.43
CA PHE A 571 40.98 24.76 12.27
C PHE A 571 41.12 24.03 13.61
N GLN A 572 41.72 24.64 14.64
CA GLN A 572 41.67 24.11 16.01
C GLN A 572 40.22 23.99 16.50
N ALA A 573 39.44 25.03 16.31
CA ALA A 573 38.05 25.06 16.75
C ALA A 573 37.12 24.21 15.85
N LEU A 574 37.52 23.89 14.61
CA LEU A 574 36.89 22.84 13.79
C LEU A 574 37.08 21.47 14.45
N PHE A 575 38.31 21.15 14.83
CA PHE A 575 38.63 19.90 15.50
C PHE A 575 37.84 19.74 16.80
N SER A 576 37.77 20.79 17.63
CA SER A 576 36.97 20.78 18.86
C SER A 576 35.47 20.56 18.59
N LYS A 577 34.90 21.21 17.56
CA LYS A 577 33.48 21.04 17.22
C LYS A 577 33.19 19.64 16.66
N LEU A 578 34.09 19.09 15.84
CA LEU A 578 33.99 17.70 15.35
C LEU A 578 34.09 16.68 16.49
N GLN A 579 34.93 16.92 17.50
CA GLN A 579 35.01 16.08 18.69
C GLN A 579 33.72 16.14 19.52
N GLN A 580 33.18 17.34 19.77
CA GLN A 580 31.90 17.52 20.46
C GLN A 580 30.79 16.75 19.74
N LEU A 581 30.70 16.90 18.40
CA LEU A 581 29.71 16.20 17.61
C LEU A 581 29.93 14.68 17.61
N ALA A 582 31.17 14.21 17.61
CA ALA A 582 31.50 12.78 17.70
C ALA A 582 31.05 12.17 19.03
N ILE A 583 31.21 12.90 20.14
CA ILE A 583 30.72 12.47 21.46
C ILE A 583 29.19 12.36 21.45
N ILE A 584 28.49 13.40 21.01
CA ILE A 584 27.02 13.40 20.94
C ILE A 584 26.53 12.29 20.00
N ALA A 585 27.20 12.09 18.85
CA ALA A 585 26.88 11.01 17.93
C ALA A 585 27.12 9.63 18.55
N GLY A 586 28.16 9.47 19.37
CA GLY A 586 28.40 8.26 20.15
C GLY A 586 27.22 7.90 21.06
N ASP A 587 26.63 8.90 21.70
CA ASP A 587 25.52 8.73 22.65
C ASP A 587 24.16 8.56 21.94
N VAL A 588 23.88 9.33 20.89
CA VAL A 588 22.57 9.35 20.20
C VAL A 588 22.46 8.25 19.15
N LEU A 589 23.56 7.90 18.48
CA LEU A 589 23.59 6.94 17.37
C LEU A 589 24.19 5.60 17.79
N LEU A 590 23.84 5.11 18.98
CA LEU A 590 24.35 3.84 19.51
C LEU A 590 24.09 2.68 18.53
N GLY A 591 25.13 1.88 18.27
CA GLY A 591 25.07 0.77 17.30
C GLY A 591 25.02 1.20 15.83
N LYS A 592 25.22 2.49 15.52
CA LYS A 592 25.24 3.04 14.15
C LYS A 592 26.61 3.61 13.80
N GLU A 593 27.69 2.90 14.13
CA GLU A 593 29.08 3.36 13.96
C GLU A 593 29.39 3.67 12.49
N LYS A 594 28.79 2.94 11.55
CA LYS A 594 28.91 3.20 10.12
C LYS A 594 28.36 4.58 9.75
N LEU A 595 27.19 4.96 10.28
CA LEU A 595 26.59 6.27 10.04
C LEU A 595 27.46 7.38 10.66
N GLN A 596 27.87 7.20 11.92
CA GLN A 596 28.73 8.16 12.64
C GLN A 596 30.01 8.46 11.84
N LYS A 597 30.73 7.41 11.40
CA LYS A 597 31.99 7.55 10.64
C LYS A 597 31.77 8.21 9.29
N ILE A 598 30.75 7.82 8.54
CA ILE A 598 30.44 8.41 7.23
C ILE A 598 30.07 9.90 7.39
N LEU A 599 29.29 10.23 8.41
CA LEU A 599 28.86 11.60 8.69
C LEU A 599 30.05 12.50 9.04
N LEU A 600 30.88 12.10 10.00
CA LEU A 600 32.04 12.89 10.43
C LEU A 600 33.11 13.02 9.32
N ALA A 601 33.30 11.97 8.53
CA ALA A 601 34.13 12.03 7.33
C ALA A 601 33.60 13.06 6.33
N ARG A 602 32.29 13.04 6.05
CA ARG A 602 31.62 13.95 5.12
C ARG A 602 31.66 15.40 5.59
N LEU A 603 31.53 15.65 6.89
CA LEU A 603 31.67 17.00 7.48
C LEU A 603 33.08 17.56 7.24
N THR A 604 34.11 16.76 7.55
CA THR A 604 35.51 17.12 7.34
C THR A 604 35.80 17.43 5.86
N GLU A 605 35.22 16.63 4.95
CA GLU A 605 35.31 16.84 3.51
C GLU A 605 34.60 18.13 3.06
N THR A 606 33.39 18.39 3.56
CA THR A 606 32.54 19.52 3.15
C THR A 606 33.21 20.85 3.47
N VAL A 607 33.91 20.97 4.60
CA VAL A 607 34.67 22.19 4.96
C VAL A 607 35.77 22.50 3.93
N ILE A 608 36.53 21.50 3.49
CA ILE A 608 37.62 21.72 2.52
C ILE A 608 37.06 21.99 1.13
N ILE A 609 35.97 21.31 0.74
CA ILE A 609 35.28 21.59 -0.52
C ILE A 609 34.79 23.04 -0.55
N TRP A 610 34.16 23.52 0.53
CA TRP A 610 33.74 24.91 0.66
C TRP A 610 34.94 25.85 0.48
N LEU A 611 36.02 25.64 1.23
CA LEU A 611 37.21 26.49 1.15
C LEU A 611 37.82 26.52 -0.26
N SER A 612 37.80 25.40 -0.97
CA SER A 612 38.33 25.32 -2.33
C SER A 612 37.54 26.17 -3.34
N ASN A 613 36.24 26.34 -3.10
CA ASN A 613 35.29 27.00 -3.99
C ASN A 613 34.92 28.43 -3.56
N GLU A 614 35.26 28.85 -2.34
CA GLU A 614 34.84 30.13 -1.77
C GLU A 614 35.56 31.33 -2.42
N GLN A 615 34.87 32.04 -3.32
CA GLN A 615 35.48 33.12 -4.08
C GLN A 615 35.81 34.34 -3.22
N GLU A 616 35.01 34.65 -2.18
CA GLU A 616 35.30 35.75 -1.28
C GLU A 616 36.64 35.52 -0.55
N PHE A 617 36.86 34.31 -0.05
CA PHE A 617 38.12 33.91 0.58
C PHE A 617 39.31 34.06 -0.38
N TRP A 618 39.22 33.55 -1.60
CA TRP A 618 40.34 33.61 -2.55
C TRP A 618 40.60 35.02 -3.11
N SER A 619 39.58 35.87 -3.19
CA SER A 619 39.73 37.24 -3.69
C SER A 619 40.73 38.06 -2.86
N ALA A 620 40.81 37.83 -1.56
CA ALA A 620 41.77 38.49 -0.66
C ALA A 620 43.23 38.13 -0.96
N PHE A 621 43.48 36.88 -1.40
CA PHE A 621 44.80 36.42 -1.86
C PHE A 621 45.14 36.89 -3.27
N GLU A 622 44.13 37.27 -4.07
CA GLU A 622 44.26 37.74 -5.45
C GLU A 622 44.39 39.27 -5.54
N ASP A 623 43.97 40.02 -4.52
CA ASP A 623 44.14 41.49 -4.41
C ASP A 623 45.61 41.95 -4.31
N GLU A 624 46.13 42.59 -5.36
CA GLU A 624 47.53 43.03 -5.44
C GLU A 624 47.92 44.05 -4.36
N SER A 625 46.95 44.69 -3.69
CA SER A 625 47.21 45.66 -2.63
C SER A 625 47.59 45.01 -1.29
N THR A 626 47.31 43.72 -1.10
CA THR A 626 47.63 42.99 0.13
C THR A 626 49.03 42.35 0.06
N PRO A 627 49.92 42.62 1.04
CA PRO A 627 51.24 41.98 1.07
C PRO A 627 51.10 40.51 1.48
N LEU A 628 51.51 39.58 0.60
CA LEU A 628 51.55 38.16 0.93
C LEU A 628 52.81 37.81 1.74
N GLN A 629 52.65 37.06 2.82
CA GLN A 629 53.76 36.56 3.65
C GLN A 629 53.92 35.05 3.51
N LEU A 630 55.18 34.58 3.47
CA LEU A 630 55.51 33.14 3.41
C LEU A 630 55.01 32.38 4.66
N SER A 631 54.92 33.03 5.81
CA SER A 631 54.32 32.51 7.05
C SER A 631 52.85 32.14 6.85
N GLY A 632 52.07 32.99 6.19
CA GLY A 632 50.66 32.72 5.87
C GLY A 632 50.48 31.50 4.96
N LEU A 633 51.34 31.34 3.96
CA LEU A 633 51.35 30.15 3.10
C LEU A 633 51.74 28.89 3.88
N GLN A 634 52.73 28.99 4.76
CA GLN A 634 53.11 27.88 5.65
C GLN A 634 51.92 27.49 6.55
N GLN A 635 51.21 28.45 7.13
CA GLN A 635 50.05 28.21 7.98
C GLN A 635 48.90 27.54 7.20
N LEU A 636 48.58 28.03 6.00
CA LEU A 636 47.54 27.42 5.16
C LEU A 636 47.87 25.97 4.78
N ILE A 637 49.13 25.68 4.46
CA ILE A 637 49.57 24.29 4.19
C ILE A 637 49.47 23.44 5.46
N LEU A 638 49.81 23.99 6.63
CA LEU A 638 49.66 23.30 7.90
C LEU A 638 48.19 22.98 8.20
N ASP A 639 47.27 23.92 7.99
CA ASP A 639 45.83 23.72 8.21
C ASP A 639 45.23 22.66 7.28
N MET A 640 45.66 22.63 6.01
CA MET A 640 45.26 21.59 5.06
C MET A 640 45.78 20.21 5.47
N ASN A 641 47.04 20.11 5.91
CA ASN A 641 47.59 18.85 6.41
C ASN A 641 46.93 18.43 7.73
N PHE A 642 46.63 19.38 8.61
CA PHE A 642 45.90 19.14 9.85
C PHE A 642 44.53 18.52 9.58
N THR A 643 43.76 19.08 8.64
CA THR A 643 42.45 18.54 8.27
C THR A 643 42.53 17.11 7.69
N VAL A 644 43.58 16.83 6.91
CA VAL A 644 43.85 15.46 6.41
C VAL A 644 44.22 14.52 7.55
N GLU A 645 45.02 14.97 8.52
CA GLU A 645 45.37 14.18 9.70
C GLU A 645 44.17 13.94 10.63
N ILE A 646 43.23 14.88 10.75
CA ILE A 646 41.97 14.65 11.49
C ILE A 646 41.27 13.41 10.91
N ALA A 647 41.06 13.38 9.59
CA ALA A 647 40.43 12.26 8.91
C ALA A 647 41.22 10.96 9.08
N ARG A 648 42.56 11.02 9.03
CA ARG A 648 43.42 9.84 9.21
C ARG A 648 43.39 9.31 10.65
N PHE A 649 43.49 10.20 11.63
CA PHE A 649 43.45 9.88 13.06
C PHE A 649 42.13 9.24 13.45
N ALA A 650 41.02 9.72 12.88
CA ALA A 650 39.68 9.17 13.09
C ALA A 650 39.38 7.85 12.35
N GLY A 651 40.29 7.38 11.50
CA GLY A 651 40.06 6.23 10.62
C GLY A 651 39.02 6.49 9.52
N TYR A 652 38.78 7.76 9.14
CA TYR A 652 37.88 8.13 8.07
C TYR A 652 38.53 7.95 6.68
N PRO A 653 37.73 7.82 5.60
CA PRO A 653 38.24 7.89 4.23
C PRO A 653 38.94 9.22 3.92
N PHE A 654 40.26 9.29 4.15
CA PHE A 654 41.03 10.54 4.04
C PHE A 654 41.48 10.89 2.61
N LYS A 655 41.43 9.95 1.65
CA LYS A 655 41.95 10.19 0.28
C LYS A 655 41.22 11.34 -0.42
N VAL A 656 39.91 11.44 -0.24
CA VAL A 656 39.09 12.50 -0.85
C VAL A 656 39.43 13.85 -0.21
N VAL A 657 39.54 13.88 1.12
CA VAL A 657 40.00 15.04 1.90
C VAL A 657 41.39 15.49 1.45
N GLN A 658 42.32 14.56 1.27
CA GLN A 658 43.67 14.82 0.79
C GLN A 658 43.72 15.40 -0.62
N ASN A 659 42.87 14.91 -1.53
CA ASN A 659 42.79 15.43 -2.89
C ASN A 659 42.34 16.88 -2.88
N HIS A 660 41.25 17.21 -2.17
CA HIS A 660 40.75 18.59 -2.08
C HIS A 660 41.74 19.52 -1.35
N ALA A 661 42.38 19.03 -0.27
CA ALA A 661 43.44 19.76 0.42
C ALA A 661 44.61 20.06 -0.52
N SER A 662 44.98 19.11 -1.39
CA SER A 662 46.03 19.32 -2.41
C SER A 662 45.61 20.36 -3.45
N VAL A 663 44.34 20.42 -3.83
CA VAL A 663 43.81 21.47 -4.73
C VAL A 663 43.96 22.84 -4.09
N VAL A 664 43.56 22.99 -2.81
CA VAL A 664 43.72 24.24 -2.05
C VAL A 664 45.18 24.66 -1.95
N ILE A 665 46.07 23.73 -1.58
CA ILE A 665 47.52 23.98 -1.48
C ILE A 665 48.08 24.43 -2.83
N ASN A 666 47.76 23.72 -3.92
CA ASN A 666 48.25 24.05 -5.26
C ASN A 666 47.74 25.41 -5.74
N ARG A 667 46.47 25.76 -5.46
CA ARG A 667 45.90 27.07 -5.77
C ARG A 667 46.68 28.18 -5.05
N ALA A 668 46.90 28.03 -3.75
CA ALA A 668 47.70 28.98 -2.97
C ALA A 668 49.15 29.10 -3.51
N MET A 669 49.83 27.98 -3.76
CA MET A 669 51.19 27.96 -4.30
C MET A 669 51.30 28.69 -5.66
N ASN A 670 50.29 28.54 -6.52
CA ASN A 670 50.23 29.22 -7.81
C ASN A 670 50.04 30.74 -7.66
N ILE A 671 49.17 31.19 -6.74
CA ILE A 671 48.96 32.62 -6.45
C ILE A 671 50.25 33.26 -5.91
N PHE A 672 50.94 32.61 -4.97
CA PHE A 672 52.20 33.13 -4.44
C PHE A 672 53.29 33.20 -5.52
N SER A 673 53.35 32.19 -6.39
CA SER A 673 54.31 32.16 -7.50
C SER A 673 54.03 33.24 -8.55
N SER A 674 52.74 33.54 -8.86
CA SER A 674 52.38 34.61 -9.79
C SER A 674 52.73 36.00 -9.24
N ARG A 675 52.74 36.17 -7.91
CA ARG A 675 53.24 37.38 -7.24
C ARG A 675 54.76 37.45 -7.08
N GLY A 676 55.51 36.52 -7.68
CA GLY A 676 56.97 36.51 -7.66
C GLY A 676 57.60 36.03 -6.34
N ILE A 677 56.82 35.43 -5.44
CA ILE A 677 57.33 34.82 -4.21
C ILE A 677 57.63 33.35 -4.50
N SER A 678 58.90 32.95 -4.47
CA SER A 678 59.32 31.56 -4.72
C SER A 678 59.08 30.65 -3.50
N PRO A 679 57.99 29.86 -3.46
CA PRO A 679 57.55 29.21 -2.22
C PRO A 679 58.49 28.07 -1.80
N GLN A 680 59.04 27.35 -2.78
CA GLN A 680 59.86 26.15 -2.56
C GLN A 680 61.25 26.43 -1.94
N SER A 681 61.67 27.70 -1.86
CA SER A 681 63.00 28.07 -1.36
C SER A 681 63.09 28.20 0.16
N LYS A 682 61.94 28.39 0.84
CA LYS A 682 61.86 28.71 2.28
C LYS A 682 60.83 27.89 3.07
N LEU A 683 59.92 27.16 2.41
CA LEU A 683 58.95 26.32 3.10
C LEU A 683 59.58 25.02 3.64
N PRO A 684 59.11 24.49 4.79
CA PRO A 684 59.47 23.16 5.27
C PRO A 684 59.14 22.04 4.27
N LYS A 685 59.76 20.87 4.45
CA LYS A 685 59.40 19.67 3.66
C LYS A 685 57.99 19.18 4.02
N THR A 686 57.33 18.48 3.11
CA THR A 686 55.99 17.90 3.32
C THR A 686 55.89 17.07 4.61
N GLU A 687 56.92 16.28 4.92
CA GLU A 687 57.02 15.48 6.15
C GLU A 687 56.87 16.31 7.43
N TRP A 688 57.37 17.55 7.42
CA TRP A 688 57.26 18.45 8.57
C TRP A 688 55.80 18.82 8.85
N PHE A 689 55.01 19.13 7.82
CA PHE A 689 53.59 19.48 7.98
C PHE A 689 52.76 18.32 8.51
N THR A 690 53.05 17.10 8.05
CA THR A 690 52.42 15.86 8.53
C THR A 690 52.70 15.62 10.00
N GLU A 691 53.96 15.73 10.43
CA GLU A 691 54.34 15.53 11.85
C GLU A 691 53.85 16.67 12.75
N ALA A 692 53.88 17.92 12.28
CA ALA A 692 53.32 19.07 12.99
C ALA A 692 51.81 18.90 13.21
N ALA A 693 51.07 18.48 12.18
CA ALA A 693 49.65 18.19 12.28
C ALA A 693 49.33 17.07 13.28
N LYS A 694 50.07 15.94 13.25
CA LYS A 694 49.92 14.87 14.24
C LYS A 694 50.21 15.33 15.66
N SER A 695 51.29 16.11 15.83
CA SER A 695 51.65 16.68 17.12
C SER A 695 50.57 17.64 17.63
N ALA A 696 49.96 18.43 16.75
CA ALA A 696 48.87 19.32 17.11
C ALA A 696 47.63 18.56 17.57
N ILE A 697 47.23 17.48 16.87
CA ILE A 697 46.12 16.61 17.31
C ILE A 697 46.39 16.07 18.72
N ASN A 698 47.58 15.54 18.98
CA ASN A 698 47.94 15.03 20.31
C ASN A 698 47.92 16.12 21.39
N ARG A 699 48.40 17.32 21.09
CA ARG A 699 48.36 18.46 22.02
C ARG A 699 46.93 18.90 22.33
N LEU A 700 46.08 18.97 21.32
CA LEU A 700 44.68 19.37 21.46
C LEU A 700 43.86 18.30 22.23
N LEU A 701 44.23 17.03 22.15
CA LEU A 701 43.60 15.94 22.89
C LEU A 701 43.99 15.89 24.37
N MET A 702 45.22 16.24 24.72
CA MET A 702 45.74 16.11 26.09
C MET A 702 45.28 17.24 27.03
N GLY A 703 44.65 18.30 26.50
CA GLY A 703 44.33 19.51 27.26
C GLY A 703 45.59 20.28 27.66
N SER A 704 45.55 21.61 27.59
CA SER A 704 46.68 22.44 28.01
C SER A 704 46.90 22.33 29.53
N GLU A 705 47.90 21.56 29.97
CA GLU A 705 48.47 21.74 31.32
C GLU A 705 49.24 23.08 31.45
N ASP A 706 49.50 23.77 30.34
CA ASP A 706 50.26 25.03 30.29
C ASP A 706 49.46 26.20 29.67
N ALA A 707 48.22 26.44 30.11
CA ALA A 707 47.55 27.72 29.83
C ALA A 707 47.77 28.66 31.03
N SER A 708 48.81 29.49 30.93
CA SER A 708 48.90 30.71 31.75
C SER A 708 47.74 31.62 31.37
N GLU A 709 47.04 32.13 32.38
CA GLU A 709 45.96 33.11 32.23
C GLU A 709 46.35 34.26 31.28
N PRO A 710 45.47 34.70 30.38
CA PRO A 710 45.68 35.96 29.69
C PRO A 710 45.47 37.10 30.69
N GLU A 711 46.48 37.94 30.90
CA GLU A 711 46.36 39.18 31.65
C GLU A 711 45.22 40.04 31.06
N GLU A 712 44.16 40.21 31.83
CA GLU A 712 43.10 41.17 31.54
C GLU A 712 43.68 42.59 31.63
N TYR A 713 43.52 43.34 30.54
CA TYR A 713 43.78 44.78 30.53
C TYR A 713 42.67 45.47 31.33
N ASP A 714 43.03 46.05 32.48
CA ASP A 714 42.21 46.96 33.27
C ASP A 714 41.63 48.10 32.40
N CYS A 715 40.30 48.17 32.33
CA CYS A 715 39.59 49.41 32.01
C CYS A 715 38.79 49.82 33.23
N GLU A 716 39.26 50.88 33.90
CA GLU A 716 38.54 51.58 34.96
C GLU A 716 37.18 52.08 34.44
N GLU A 717 36.07 51.72 35.12
CA GLU A 717 34.94 52.62 35.20
C GLU A 717 34.20 52.50 36.54
N ASP A 718 34.16 53.65 37.20
CA ASP A 718 33.62 53.98 38.51
C ASP A 718 32.09 53.82 38.55
N GLY A 719 31.52 53.28 39.65
CA GLY A 719 30.07 53.09 39.72
C GLY A 719 29.53 52.39 40.96
N HIS A 720 29.80 52.96 42.14
CA HIS A 720 29.15 52.63 43.41
C HIS A 720 27.63 52.34 43.32
N ILE A 721 27.16 51.29 44.00
CA ILE A 721 26.03 51.32 44.96
C ILE A 721 26.21 50.16 45.96
N VAL A 722 25.79 50.43 47.19
CA VAL A 722 26.24 49.86 48.45
C VAL A 722 25.03 49.27 49.21
N LEU A 723 25.26 48.10 49.85
CA LEU A 723 24.58 47.45 51.01
C LEU A 723 23.24 46.67 50.81
N PRO A 724 22.89 45.71 51.71
CA PRO A 724 23.72 44.92 52.65
C PRO A 724 23.37 43.42 52.77
N GLU A 725 24.33 42.70 53.35
CA GLU A 725 24.26 41.37 53.96
C GLU A 725 23.11 41.20 54.98
N ILE A 726 22.53 39.99 55.03
CA ILE A 726 22.09 39.36 56.28
C ILE A 726 22.57 37.90 56.26
N SER A 727 23.13 37.51 57.39
CA SER A 727 23.84 36.30 57.70
C SER A 727 22.96 35.24 58.38
N ASP A 728 23.44 34.00 58.29
CA ASP A 728 23.46 32.92 59.29
C ASP A 728 22.26 31.99 59.56
N ASP A 729 22.63 30.69 59.51
CA ASP A 729 22.31 29.57 60.41
C ASP A 729 21.60 28.30 59.89
N GLU A 730 22.47 27.28 59.69
CA GLU A 730 22.47 25.90 60.22
C GLU A 730 21.63 24.74 59.60
N HIS A 731 22.43 23.80 59.05
CA HIS A 731 22.40 22.30 59.15
C HIS A 731 21.26 21.47 58.51
N SER A 732 21.57 20.71 57.43
CA SER A 732 21.88 19.25 57.37
C SER A 732 20.61 18.37 57.46
N ASP A 733 20.21 17.56 56.47
CA ASP A 733 20.91 16.37 55.95
C ASP A 733 20.48 16.00 54.53
N SER A 734 21.45 15.68 53.67
CA SER A 734 21.27 14.93 52.43
C SER A 734 22.22 13.73 52.43
N LEU A 735 21.66 12.52 52.42
CA LEU A 735 22.39 11.26 52.20
C LEU A 735 22.26 10.83 50.74
N GLU A 736 23.44 10.76 50.10
CA GLU A 736 23.94 9.70 49.21
C GLU A 736 23.11 9.26 47.99
N THR A 737 23.65 9.55 46.79
CA THR A 737 24.19 8.53 45.85
C THR A 737 25.24 9.23 44.96
N SER A 738 26.53 8.97 45.18
CA SER A 738 27.37 7.99 44.48
C SER A 738 28.19 8.61 43.33
N SER A 739 29.45 8.89 43.65
CA SER A 739 30.54 9.14 42.71
C SER A 739 31.05 7.85 42.05
N LEU A 740 31.64 8.02 40.85
CA LEU A 740 32.60 7.19 40.06
C LEU A 740 32.10 7.09 38.61
N SER A 741 32.88 7.28 37.55
CA SER A 741 34.34 7.26 37.39
C SER A 741 34.77 7.98 36.11
N THR A 742 35.83 8.77 36.21
CA THR A 742 36.61 9.33 35.11
C THR A 742 37.58 8.26 34.60
N MET A 743 37.20 7.50 33.57
CA MET A 743 38.11 6.75 32.68
C MET A 743 37.24 6.14 31.58
N ASP A 744 37.51 6.53 30.32
CA ASP A 744 37.09 5.91 29.03
C ASP A 744 36.73 6.94 27.94
N SER A 745 37.34 8.13 27.94
CA SER A 745 37.21 9.11 26.83
C SER A 745 38.09 8.83 25.61
N PHE A 746 38.92 7.77 25.64
CA PHE A 746 39.94 7.50 24.61
C PHE A 746 39.47 6.59 23.45
N GLU A 747 38.34 5.88 23.58
CA GLU A 747 37.94 4.85 22.60
C GLU A 747 37.02 5.35 21.48
N SER A 748 36.42 6.53 21.60
CA SER A 748 35.40 7.03 20.65
C SER A 748 35.93 7.30 19.23
N PHE A 749 37.22 7.62 19.07
CA PHE A 749 37.81 7.98 17.76
C PHE A 749 38.64 6.87 17.10
N ALA A 750 39.17 5.92 17.87
CA ALA A 750 40.19 4.96 17.40
C ALA A 750 39.67 3.52 17.16
N SER A 751 38.47 3.19 17.61
CA SER A 751 37.96 1.82 17.59
C SER A 751 37.24 1.48 16.28
N ALA A 752 38.00 1.22 15.21
CA ALA A 752 37.81 0.05 14.33
C ALA A 752 38.68 0.16 13.06
N SER A 753 39.54 -0.84 12.88
CA SER A 753 40.21 -1.14 11.62
C SER A 753 39.25 -1.85 10.66
N MET A 754 39.18 -1.41 9.41
CA MET A 754 38.54 -2.17 8.32
C MET A 754 39.58 -2.46 7.23
N ALA A 755 39.92 -3.74 7.10
CA ALA A 755 40.28 -4.31 5.81
C ALA A 755 38.95 -4.58 5.07
N ASP A 756 38.93 -4.33 3.76
CA ASP A 756 37.89 -4.72 2.81
C ASP A 756 36.58 -3.94 2.84
N LEU A 757 36.54 -2.81 2.12
CA LEU A 757 35.41 -2.43 1.25
C LEU A 757 35.94 -1.63 0.04
N GLU A 758 35.73 -2.19 -1.16
CA GLU A 758 36.03 -1.55 -2.44
C GLU A 758 35.20 -0.28 -2.66
N SER A 759 35.85 0.75 -3.19
CA SER A 759 35.24 2.03 -3.54
C SER A 759 34.44 1.92 -4.84
N PRO A 760 33.22 2.47 -4.96
CA PRO A 760 32.60 2.66 -6.27
C PRO A 760 33.33 3.81 -6.98
N SER A 761 34.00 3.51 -8.09
CA SER A 761 34.63 4.49 -8.96
C SER A 761 33.55 5.25 -9.73
N PHE A 762 33.31 6.52 -9.37
CA PHE A 762 32.67 7.46 -10.28
C PHE A 762 33.74 7.96 -11.26
N THR A 763 33.74 7.43 -12.47
CA THR A 763 34.37 8.08 -13.61
C THR A 763 33.26 8.39 -14.60
N ASP A 764 32.85 9.66 -14.64
CA ASP A 764 32.23 10.21 -15.83
C ASP A 764 33.27 10.12 -16.96
N SER A 765 32.87 9.51 -18.07
CA SER A 765 33.60 9.55 -19.33
C SER A 765 32.63 10.06 -20.37
N GLU A 766 32.54 11.39 -20.50
CA GLU A 766 32.14 12.00 -21.76
C GLU A 766 33.40 12.40 -22.53
N SER A 767 33.63 11.66 -23.61
CA SER A 767 34.17 12.14 -24.88
C SER A 767 33.41 11.44 -25.99
#